data_AF-A0A9R0QRB9-F1
#
_entry.id   AF-A0A9R0QRB9-F1
#
_cell.length_a   1.000
_cell.length_b   1.000
_cell.length_c   1.000
_cell.angle_alpha   90.00
_cell.angle_beta   90.00
_cell.angle_gamma   90.00
#
_symmetry.space_group_name_H-M   'P 1'
#
loop_
_entity.id
_entity.type
_entity.pdbx_description
1 polymer ?
#
loop_
_entity_poly.entity_id
_entity_poly.type
_entity_poly.pdbx_seq_one_letter_code
_entity_poly.pdbx_strand_id
1 'polypeptide(L)'
;MVCLGEVEDVFLLMFSVGMMTPIFLFMGRSSGCPDNAGAAGTLYEEVPKSITVSNNNLSTQTDTVFLDPPYEPLWTNVFIKNHAKVSLPLRWSRLQAQGQISLLSRATLTFGLTHYPYSEFELLAEELLMSDSTIQVFGALRMSVKMLLMWNSRMVIDGGRDSGVATSLLEGSNLIVLRESSVIHSNANLGIHGQGVLNLSGNGDTIEAQRLILSLFYNILVGRGAVLRGPLINASGDDVAPKLNCENESCPMEIFHPPEDCNLNSSLSFTLQICRVEDIDVSGLVQGTVINFNRARNVTIQRHGSISATGLGCQGGIGQGGMLSSGLSGGGGHGGKGGDGFYSGKHSGGGAAYGSADLPCELGSGSGNVSTTSSTAGGGIIVMGSLEQSLPILSLSGSVEANGGSFTGGATHAANGGPGGGSGGTILLFVRTLSLENNSVLSSVGGVGSNGSGGGGGGRIHFHWSDIPTGDDYVPFAIVKGSILARGGIVEGRGFPGENGTVTAKDCPKGLYGTFCKECPVGTYKNITGSSKSLCSPCPAYELPHRAIYMHIRGGVAETPCPYKCVSDRYRMPHCFTALEELIYTFGGPWFFGLLLSGLLVLLALVLSIARMKFVGTDEFPGPAPTQHGSQIDHSFPFLESLNEVLETNRAEESHCHVHRMFFMGPNTFSEPWHLPHTPPEQITDIVYEDAFNKFVDDINALAAYQWWEGSICSILCILSYPLAWSWQQWRRRKKLQRLREFVRSEYDHSCLRSCRSRALYEGLKVAATPDLMLGYLDFYLGGDEKRPDLPTRLHQRFPMSLIFGGDGSYMAPFSLHSDSVVTSLISQVVPSSIWHRLVAGLNAQLRLVRHGNLKVTFLPMLKWLETHANPALDTYHVRVDLAWFQATALGYCQYGLVIHAVEGEAVAAELQGGSRIIFDQHSLNQNEDADSQLGHSRSNDAYMCKRITGGILNVDNLMTLKDRSDLFHPLSLILHNTKPVGHQDLVGLVISILLLADFSLVLLTSLQLYSYSMVDILLVLFVLPLGILAPFPAGINALFSHGPRRSAGLARVYALWNITSLVNVVVAFVCGLVHYKSSTKRHPSMQPWNLGGDETSWWLFPTGLVLCKLIQARLVDWHVSILEIQDRAVYSNDPTIFWQ
;
A
#
# COMPACT_ATOMS: atom_id res chain seq x y z
N MET A 1 0.67 -20.39 -99.78
CA MET A 1 1.40 -21.54 -99.22
C MET A 1 0.82 -21.79 -97.85
N VAL A 2 0.27 -22.97 -97.60
CA VAL A 2 -0.36 -23.30 -96.30
C VAL A 2 0.71 -23.96 -95.44
N CYS A 3 0.94 -23.50 -94.21
CA CYS A 3 1.69 -24.28 -93.22
C CYS A 3 0.75 -25.44 -92.80
N LEU A 4 0.84 -26.57 -93.51
CA LEU A 4 -0.12 -27.68 -93.49
C LEU A 4 0.63 -28.99 -93.17
N GLY A 5 0.08 -29.79 -92.26
CA GLY A 5 0.55 -31.14 -91.96
C GLY A 5 1.41 -31.22 -90.70
N GLU A 6 1.08 -32.21 -89.88
CA GLU A 6 1.89 -32.67 -88.77
C GLU A 6 3.31 -33.05 -89.23
N VAL A 7 4.32 -32.65 -88.46
CA VAL A 7 5.61 -33.37 -88.41
C VAL A 7 5.74 -33.87 -86.98
N GLU A 8 5.16 -35.04 -86.73
CA GLU A 8 5.41 -35.79 -85.50
C GLU A 8 6.87 -36.28 -85.47
N ASP A 9 7.42 -36.38 -84.26
CA ASP A 9 8.69 -37.01 -83.89
C ASP A 9 9.99 -36.58 -84.63
N VAL A 10 10.72 -35.66 -84.00
CA VAL A 10 12.19 -35.53 -84.19
C VAL A 10 12.90 -36.35 -83.10
N PHE A 11 13.57 -37.42 -83.50
CA PHE A 11 14.19 -38.40 -82.60
C PHE A 11 15.33 -37.83 -81.75
N LEU A 12 15.42 -38.32 -80.50
CA LEU A 12 16.45 -37.96 -79.52
C LEU A 12 17.82 -38.56 -79.88
N LEU A 13 18.68 -37.80 -80.58
CA LEU A 13 20.08 -38.15 -80.81
C LEU A 13 20.99 -37.67 -79.67
N MET A 14 21.23 -38.54 -78.69
CA MET A 14 22.21 -38.26 -77.63
C MET A 14 23.64 -38.40 -78.15
N PHE A 15 24.39 -37.29 -78.13
CA PHE A 15 25.85 -37.30 -78.34
C PHE A 15 26.56 -37.01 -77.01
N SER A 16 27.45 -37.89 -76.60
CA SER A 16 28.46 -37.61 -75.56
C SER A 16 29.59 -36.77 -76.18
N VAL A 17 30.10 -35.78 -75.44
CA VAL A 17 31.17 -34.87 -75.89
C VAL A 17 32.23 -34.72 -74.82
N GLY A 18 33.29 -35.52 -74.94
CA GLY A 18 34.54 -35.31 -74.20
C GLY A 18 35.34 -34.14 -74.78
N MET A 19 35.35 -33.01 -74.07
CA MET A 19 36.30 -31.88 -74.21
C MET A 19 36.69 -31.42 -75.64
N MET A 20 35.83 -30.66 -76.32
CA MET A 20 36.18 -29.35 -76.92
C MET A 20 34.98 -28.68 -77.63
N THR A 21 34.77 -27.39 -77.35
CA THR A 21 33.78 -26.46 -77.95
C THR A 21 32.28 -26.86 -77.88
N PRO A 22 31.38 -26.00 -77.33
CA PRO A 22 29.95 -26.30 -77.27
C PRO A 22 29.28 -26.13 -78.63
N ILE A 23 29.11 -27.24 -79.37
CA ILE A 23 28.27 -27.27 -80.56
C ILE A 23 26.80 -27.31 -80.12
N PHE A 24 26.16 -26.14 -80.02
CA PHE A 24 24.71 -26.06 -80.03
C PHE A 24 24.20 -26.58 -81.38
N LEU A 25 23.42 -27.66 -81.36
CA LEU A 25 22.78 -28.19 -82.55
C LEU A 25 21.60 -27.28 -82.93
N PHE A 26 21.90 -26.23 -83.70
CA PHE A 26 20.93 -25.25 -84.20
C PHE A 26 19.96 -25.90 -85.22
N MET A 27 18.98 -26.64 -84.73
CA MET A 27 17.70 -26.75 -85.43
C MET A 27 16.90 -25.45 -85.25
N GLY A 28 15.92 -25.20 -86.12
CA GLY A 28 14.79 -24.35 -85.77
C GLY A 28 14.53 -23.07 -86.58
N ARG A 29 15.51 -22.45 -87.28
CA ARG A 29 15.19 -21.27 -88.12
C ARG A 29 14.39 -21.64 -89.39
N SER A 30 13.08 -21.82 -89.22
CA SER A 30 12.11 -22.02 -90.28
C SER A 30 12.10 -20.82 -91.22
N SER A 31 12.43 -21.06 -92.48
CA SER A 31 12.34 -20.04 -93.55
C SER A 31 10.92 -19.84 -94.08
N GLY A 32 9.95 -20.69 -93.67
CA GLY A 32 8.60 -20.71 -94.22
C GLY A 32 7.50 -20.13 -93.31
N CYS A 33 7.59 -20.32 -91.99
CA CYS A 33 6.58 -19.85 -91.03
C CYS A 33 7.33 -19.14 -89.86
N PRO A 34 7.56 -17.82 -89.90
CA PRO A 34 8.57 -17.13 -89.09
C PRO A 34 8.26 -17.05 -87.59
N ASP A 35 6.99 -17.17 -87.20
CA ASP A 35 6.57 -17.16 -85.79
C ASP A 35 6.89 -18.46 -85.04
N ASN A 36 7.26 -19.52 -85.77
CA ASN A 36 7.55 -20.84 -85.22
C ASN A 36 9.00 -21.29 -85.52
N ALA A 37 9.89 -21.12 -84.56
CA ALA A 37 11.30 -21.50 -84.64
C ALA A 37 11.59 -22.98 -84.34
N GLY A 38 10.64 -23.90 -84.58
CA GLY A 38 10.84 -25.35 -84.49
C GLY A 38 11.13 -25.87 -83.08
N ALA A 39 11.53 -27.15 -82.99
CA ALA A 39 11.84 -27.79 -81.71
C ALA A 39 13.10 -27.18 -81.07
N ALA A 40 13.05 -26.95 -79.76
CA ALA A 40 14.13 -26.32 -79.01
C ALA A 40 15.35 -27.23 -78.89
N GLY A 41 16.54 -26.67 -79.13
CA GLY A 41 17.80 -27.43 -79.16
C GLY A 41 18.19 -27.98 -77.79
N THR A 42 18.67 -29.23 -77.78
CA THR A 42 19.11 -29.96 -76.60
C THR A 42 20.65 -30.03 -76.51
N LEU A 43 21.18 -29.94 -75.30
CA LEU A 43 22.58 -30.09 -74.95
C LEU A 43 22.67 -30.98 -73.71
N TYR A 44 23.46 -32.05 -73.77
CA TYR A 44 23.75 -32.91 -72.61
C TYR A 44 25.23 -32.83 -72.27
N GLU A 45 25.54 -32.43 -71.04
CA GLU A 45 26.91 -32.35 -70.54
C GLU A 45 27.21 -33.56 -69.65
N GLU A 46 28.08 -34.45 -70.14
CA GLU A 46 28.33 -35.77 -69.53
C GLU A 46 28.96 -35.69 -68.12
N VAL A 47 29.87 -34.74 -67.90
CA VAL A 47 30.59 -34.57 -66.62
C VAL A 47 29.67 -34.13 -65.48
N PRO A 48 28.88 -33.05 -65.61
CA PRO A 48 27.86 -32.67 -64.62
C PRO A 48 26.53 -33.44 -64.77
N LYS A 49 26.42 -34.39 -65.72
CA LYS A 49 25.20 -35.11 -66.09
C LYS A 49 23.96 -34.22 -66.24
N SER A 50 24.14 -33.02 -66.82
CA SER A 50 23.09 -32.02 -66.90
C SER A 50 22.56 -31.85 -68.32
N ILE A 51 21.24 -31.84 -68.47
CA ILE A 51 20.56 -31.56 -69.73
C ILE A 51 20.09 -30.10 -69.76
N THR A 52 20.37 -29.41 -70.85
CA THR A 52 19.89 -28.06 -71.15
C THR A 52 19.07 -28.09 -72.43
N VAL A 53 17.83 -27.59 -72.38
CA VAL A 53 16.99 -27.32 -73.55
C VAL A 53 16.84 -25.82 -73.72
N SER A 54 17.14 -25.28 -74.90
CA SER A 54 16.96 -23.84 -75.17
C SER A 54 16.57 -23.51 -76.60
N ASN A 55 15.64 -22.56 -76.77
CA ASN A 55 15.24 -22.03 -78.07
C ASN A 55 15.85 -20.64 -78.36
N ASN A 56 16.91 -20.26 -77.62
CA ASN A 56 17.63 -18.99 -77.79
C ASN A 56 16.72 -17.75 -77.88
N ASN A 57 15.63 -17.76 -77.10
CA ASN A 57 14.64 -16.69 -76.98
C ASN A 57 13.78 -16.43 -78.24
N LEU A 58 13.69 -17.41 -79.14
CA LEU A 58 12.78 -17.40 -80.28
C LEU A 58 11.43 -18.05 -79.91
N SER A 59 10.32 -17.58 -80.50
CA SER A 59 9.01 -18.20 -80.30
C SER A 59 8.90 -19.55 -81.01
N THR A 60 8.20 -20.52 -80.41
CA THR A 60 7.91 -21.81 -81.03
C THR A 60 6.51 -22.33 -80.67
N GLN A 61 5.90 -23.07 -81.59
CA GLN A 61 4.66 -23.80 -81.40
C GLN A 61 4.88 -25.32 -81.29
N THR A 62 6.07 -25.83 -81.61
CA THR A 62 6.42 -27.25 -81.52
C THR A 62 7.21 -27.54 -80.24
N ASP A 63 6.80 -28.56 -79.50
CA ASP A 63 7.44 -28.96 -78.25
C ASP A 63 8.58 -29.97 -78.50
N THR A 64 9.66 -29.88 -77.71
CA THR A 64 10.71 -30.90 -77.70
C THR A 64 10.25 -32.07 -76.83
N VAL A 65 10.01 -33.23 -77.44
CA VAL A 65 9.44 -34.40 -76.74
C VAL A 65 10.51 -35.16 -75.94
N PHE A 66 10.22 -35.43 -74.67
CA PHE A 66 10.93 -36.41 -73.85
C PHE A 66 10.04 -37.66 -73.72
N LEU A 67 10.43 -38.76 -74.38
CA LEU A 67 9.67 -40.01 -74.35
C LEU A 67 9.87 -40.76 -73.03
N ASP A 68 11.11 -41.17 -72.72
CA ASP A 68 11.45 -41.92 -71.50
C ASP A 68 12.74 -41.35 -70.87
N PRO A 69 12.65 -40.57 -69.78
CA PRO A 69 13.82 -40.05 -69.06
C PRO A 69 14.65 -41.17 -68.40
N PRO A 70 16.00 -41.08 -68.40
CA PRO A 70 16.85 -42.19 -67.99
C PRO A 70 16.81 -42.46 -66.49
N TYR A 71 16.41 -43.68 -66.11
CA TYR A 71 16.39 -44.15 -64.72
C TYR A 71 17.79 -44.36 -64.13
N GLU A 72 18.74 -44.90 -64.91
CA GLU A 72 20.15 -44.98 -64.55
C GLU A 72 21.04 -44.72 -65.79
N PRO A 73 22.08 -43.85 -65.69
CA PRO A 73 22.33 -42.90 -64.62
C PRO A 73 21.34 -41.72 -64.69
N LEU A 74 20.74 -41.36 -63.54
CA LEU A 74 19.91 -40.16 -63.41
C LEU A 74 20.67 -38.89 -63.84
N TRP A 75 19.94 -37.94 -64.44
CA TRP A 75 20.42 -36.58 -64.65
C TRP A 75 20.64 -35.88 -63.31
N THR A 76 21.70 -35.08 -63.19
CA THR A 76 21.91 -34.28 -61.98
C THR A 76 21.12 -32.98 -62.03
N ASN A 77 21.13 -32.27 -63.17
CA ASN A 77 20.36 -31.02 -63.35
C ASN A 77 19.62 -30.98 -64.70
N VAL A 78 18.46 -30.31 -64.72
CA VAL A 78 17.61 -30.10 -65.90
C VAL A 78 17.35 -28.59 -66.05
N PHE A 79 17.79 -28.00 -67.16
CA PHE A 79 17.60 -26.57 -67.45
C PHE A 79 16.73 -26.40 -68.71
N ILE A 80 15.54 -25.82 -68.59
CA ILE A 80 14.69 -25.45 -69.72
C ILE A 80 14.67 -23.92 -69.78
N LYS A 81 15.20 -23.32 -70.86
CA LYS A 81 15.43 -21.85 -70.88
C LYS A 81 15.21 -21.15 -72.21
N ASN A 82 14.80 -19.89 -72.15
CA ASN A 82 14.68 -18.96 -73.28
C ASN A 82 13.68 -19.43 -74.36
N HIS A 83 12.38 -19.37 -74.04
CA HIS A 83 11.26 -19.79 -74.91
C HIS A 83 11.29 -21.27 -75.37
N ALA A 84 12.05 -22.14 -74.69
CA ALA A 84 12.00 -23.58 -74.93
C ALA A 84 10.72 -24.21 -74.38
N LYS A 85 10.13 -25.11 -75.17
CA LYS A 85 9.02 -25.96 -74.74
C LYS A 85 9.45 -27.42 -74.72
N VAL A 86 9.06 -28.15 -73.67
CA VAL A 86 9.34 -29.58 -73.49
C VAL A 86 8.03 -30.28 -73.14
N SER A 87 7.78 -31.46 -73.73
CA SER A 87 6.57 -32.23 -73.49
C SER A 87 6.88 -33.69 -73.14
N LEU A 88 6.17 -34.23 -72.13
CA LEU A 88 6.19 -35.63 -71.72
C LEU A 88 4.81 -36.25 -72.01
N PRO A 89 4.56 -36.76 -73.23
CA PRO A 89 3.25 -37.22 -73.66
C PRO A 89 2.91 -38.66 -73.23
N LEU A 90 3.87 -39.46 -72.77
CA LEU A 90 3.61 -40.84 -72.35
C LEU A 90 2.87 -40.89 -71.01
N ARG A 91 1.93 -41.84 -70.88
CA ARG A 91 1.22 -42.07 -69.62
C ARG A 91 2.21 -42.56 -68.56
N TRP A 92 2.10 -42.03 -67.34
CA TRP A 92 2.99 -42.35 -66.23
C TRP A 92 4.47 -41.97 -66.46
N SER A 93 4.73 -40.93 -67.26
CA SER A 93 6.07 -40.33 -67.35
C SER A 93 6.56 -39.80 -66.00
N ARG A 94 7.83 -40.07 -65.70
CA ARG A 94 8.55 -39.63 -64.50
C ARG A 94 9.74 -38.76 -64.91
N LEU A 95 9.76 -37.50 -64.47
CA LEU A 95 10.91 -36.60 -64.63
C LEU A 95 11.67 -36.52 -63.30
N GLN A 96 12.85 -37.14 -63.23
CA GLN A 96 13.68 -37.17 -62.03
C GLN A 96 15.06 -36.54 -62.28
N ALA A 97 15.46 -35.63 -61.37
CA ALA A 97 16.81 -35.09 -61.28
C ALA A 97 17.40 -35.35 -59.88
N GLN A 98 18.73 -35.47 -59.77
CA GLN A 98 19.41 -35.62 -58.47
C GLN A 98 19.59 -34.29 -57.72
N GLY A 99 19.56 -33.17 -58.43
CA GLY A 99 19.75 -31.82 -57.90
C GLY A 99 18.62 -30.89 -58.36
N GLN A 100 18.89 -30.04 -59.35
CA GLN A 100 18.02 -28.91 -59.71
C GLN A 100 17.28 -29.11 -61.05
N ILE A 101 15.96 -28.92 -61.04
CA ILE A 101 15.14 -28.66 -62.23
C ILE A 101 14.86 -27.16 -62.28
N SER A 102 15.07 -26.51 -63.42
CA SER A 102 14.85 -25.07 -63.57
C SER A 102 14.19 -24.69 -64.90
N LEU A 103 13.22 -23.79 -64.81
CA LEU A 103 12.46 -23.23 -65.92
C LEU A 103 12.65 -21.71 -65.94
N LEU A 104 13.34 -21.20 -66.97
CA LEU A 104 13.82 -19.81 -67.02
C LEU A 104 13.40 -19.13 -68.33
N SER A 105 13.01 -17.85 -68.26
CA SER A 105 12.74 -17.01 -69.43
C SER A 105 11.73 -17.65 -70.42
N ARG A 106 10.47 -17.76 -69.99
CA ARG A 106 9.33 -18.25 -70.80
C ARG A 106 9.46 -19.68 -71.27
N ALA A 107 10.06 -20.52 -70.43
CA ALA A 107 10.08 -21.95 -70.62
C ALA A 107 8.69 -22.56 -70.36
N THR A 108 8.33 -23.58 -71.14
CA THR A 108 7.13 -24.41 -70.90
C THR A 108 7.55 -25.86 -70.70
N LEU A 109 7.02 -26.51 -69.66
CA LEU A 109 7.10 -27.95 -69.45
C LEU A 109 5.68 -28.51 -69.37
N THR A 110 5.34 -29.40 -70.29
CA THR A 110 4.01 -30.00 -70.44
C THR A 110 4.07 -31.49 -70.06
N PHE A 111 3.15 -31.94 -69.22
CA PHE A 111 2.93 -33.36 -68.92
C PHE A 111 1.57 -33.80 -69.48
N GLY A 112 1.56 -34.89 -70.23
CA GLY A 112 0.35 -35.42 -70.86
C GLY A 112 -0.12 -34.65 -72.09
N LEU A 113 -1.33 -34.98 -72.55
CA LEU A 113 -1.95 -34.42 -73.75
C LEU A 113 -3.29 -33.77 -73.41
N THR A 114 -3.57 -32.62 -74.03
CA THR A 114 -4.75 -31.74 -73.82
C THR A 114 -6.12 -32.44 -73.87
N HIS A 115 -6.21 -33.61 -74.50
CA HIS A 115 -7.45 -34.36 -74.69
C HIS A 115 -7.51 -35.68 -73.93
N TYR A 116 -6.45 -36.04 -73.18
CA TYR A 116 -6.36 -37.30 -72.45
C TYR A 116 -5.82 -37.16 -71.00
N PRO A 117 -6.45 -36.33 -70.14
CA PRO A 117 -6.04 -36.13 -68.75
C PRO A 117 -6.40 -37.33 -67.85
N TYR A 118 -5.77 -38.49 -68.08
CA TYR A 118 -6.11 -39.77 -67.45
C TYR A 118 -4.95 -40.46 -66.72
N SER A 119 -3.76 -39.84 -66.65
CA SER A 119 -2.57 -40.42 -66.01
C SER A 119 -2.03 -39.57 -64.86
N GLU A 120 -1.39 -40.24 -63.91
CA GLU A 120 -0.55 -39.64 -62.87
C GLU A 120 0.87 -39.47 -63.42
N PHE A 121 1.50 -38.33 -63.17
CA PHE A 121 2.86 -37.97 -63.61
C PHE A 121 3.74 -37.70 -62.40
N GLU A 122 5.00 -38.12 -62.44
CA GLU A 122 5.94 -37.89 -61.34
C GLU A 122 7.00 -36.83 -61.67
N LEU A 123 7.26 -35.91 -60.73
CA LEU A 123 8.34 -34.92 -60.81
C LEU A 123 9.16 -34.96 -59.51
N LEU A 124 10.43 -35.35 -59.59
CA LEU A 124 11.32 -35.46 -58.43
C LEU A 124 12.62 -34.67 -58.62
N ALA A 125 12.98 -33.85 -57.64
CA ALA A 125 14.22 -33.07 -57.60
C ALA A 125 14.62 -32.72 -56.15
N GLU A 126 15.81 -32.17 -55.93
CA GLU A 126 16.07 -31.41 -54.70
C GLU A 126 15.47 -30.00 -54.80
N GLU A 127 15.68 -29.33 -55.93
CA GLU A 127 15.20 -27.96 -56.17
C GLU A 127 14.39 -27.86 -57.47
N LEU A 128 13.25 -27.18 -57.41
CA LEU A 128 12.49 -26.72 -58.57
C LEU A 128 12.45 -25.18 -58.59
N LEU A 129 13.11 -24.58 -59.58
CA LEU A 129 13.16 -23.13 -59.79
C LEU A 129 12.32 -22.72 -61.01
N MET A 130 11.46 -21.72 -60.86
CA MET A 130 10.66 -21.17 -61.96
C MET A 130 10.73 -19.65 -62.01
N SER A 131 11.12 -19.07 -63.16
CA SER A 131 11.12 -17.62 -63.39
C SER A 131 10.54 -17.25 -64.76
N ASP A 132 9.51 -16.39 -64.80
CA ASP A 132 8.71 -16.03 -65.99
C ASP A 132 8.31 -17.26 -66.83
N SER A 133 7.95 -18.38 -66.19
CA SER A 133 7.83 -19.70 -66.86
C SER A 133 6.60 -20.50 -66.42
N THR A 134 6.27 -21.54 -67.20
CA THR A 134 5.01 -22.29 -67.09
C THR A 134 5.21 -23.80 -66.99
N ILE A 135 4.56 -24.46 -66.02
CA ILE A 135 4.31 -25.91 -66.03
C ILE A 135 2.83 -26.13 -66.34
N GLN A 136 2.54 -27.07 -67.25
CA GLN A 136 1.19 -27.52 -67.60
C GLN A 136 1.10 -29.03 -67.41
N VAL A 137 0.00 -29.50 -66.82
CA VAL A 137 -0.26 -30.93 -66.59
C VAL A 137 -1.68 -31.26 -67.03
N PHE A 138 -1.83 -32.28 -67.87
CA PHE A 138 -3.12 -32.84 -68.26
C PHE A 138 -3.25 -34.23 -67.64
N GLY A 139 -3.85 -34.30 -66.46
CA GLY A 139 -3.87 -35.45 -65.55
C GLY A 139 -3.53 -35.05 -64.12
N ALA A 140 -3.04 -36.01 -63.32
CA ALA A 140 -2.61 -35.77 -61.95
C ALA A 140 -1.10 -35.54 -61.87
N LEU A 141 -0.64 -34.56 -61.08
CA LEU A 141 0.79 -34.37 -60.78
C LEU A 141 1.13 -34.88 -59.39
N ARG A 142 2.15 -35.73 -59.29
CA ARG A 142 2.82 -36.12 -58.05
C ARG A 142 4.24 -35.55 -58.05
N MET A 143 4.41 -34.43 -57.38
CA MET A 143 5.69 -33.74 -57.23
C MET A 143 6.28 -34.02 -55.84
N SER A 144 7.58 -34.29 -55.76
CA SER A 144 8.34 -34.34 -54.51
C SER A 144 9.67 -33.61 -54.68
N VAL A 145 9.80 -32.47 -53.99
CA VAL A 145 10.99 -31.60 -54.01
C VAL A 145 11.36 -31.17 -52.59
N LYS A 146 12.61 -30.72 -52.37
CA LYS A 146 12.98 -30.08 -51.10
C LYS A 146 12.64 -28.59 -51.12
N MET A 147 12.90 -27.93 -52.24
CA MET A 147 12.71 -26.49 -52.44
C MET A 147 11.88 -26.22 -53.70
N LEU A 148 10.80 -25.45 -53.60
CA LEU A 148 10.05 -24.89 -54.72
C LEU A 148 10.11 -23.36 -54.65
N LEU A 149 10.74 -22.72 -55.64
CA LEU A 149 10.82 -21.26 -55.75
C LEU A 149 10.20 -20.79 -57.06
N MET A 150 9.09 -20.05 -56.98
CA MET A 150 8.36 -19.52 -58.14
C MET A 150 8.39 -17.98 -58.17
N TRP A 151 8.77 -17.41 -59.31
CA TRP A 151 8.83 -15.97 -59.56
C TRP A 151 8.10 -15.62 -60.87
N ASN A 152 7.03 -14.83 -60.80
CA ASN A 152 6.13 -14.53 -61.95
C ASN A 152 5.83 -15.78 -62.81
N SER A 153 5.58 -16.92 -62.16
CA SER A 153 5.54 -18.22 -62.83
C SER A 153 4.25 -18.97 -62.53
N ARG A 154 3.83 -19.87 -63.44
CA ARG A 154 2.53 -20.54 -63.36
C ARG A 154 2.67 -22.06 -63.41
N MET A 155 1.97 -22.75 -62.52
CA MET A 155 1.75 -24.19 -62.56
C MET A 155 0.25 -24.42 -62.74
N VAL A 156 -0.16 -25.03 -63.84
CA VAL A 156 -1.57 -25.27 -64.19
C VAL A 156 -1.79 -26.77 -64.33
N ILE A 157 -2.73 -27.30 -63.53
CA ILE A 157 -3.07 -28.72 -63.49
C ILE A 157 -4.53 -28.86 -63.94
N ASP A 158 -4.73 -29.46 -65.11
CA ASP A 158 -6.03 -29.89 -65.61
C ASP A 158 -6.22 -31.38 -65.28
N GLY A 159 -6.92 -31.65 -64.19
CA GLY A 159 -7.23 -32.99 -63.70
C GLY A 159 -8.37 -33.69 -64.45
N GLY A 160 -8.87 -33.14 -65.56
CA GLY A 160 -9.83 -33.81 -66.43
C GLY A 160 -11.28 -33.86 -65.94
N ARG A 161 -12.15 -34.45 -66.79
CA ARG A 161 -13.61 -34.43 -66.65
C ARG A 161 -14.21 -35.64 -65.94
N ASP A 162 -13.45 -36.73 -65.82
CA ASP A 162 -13.93 -38.00 -65.27
C ASP A 162 -13.44 -38.19 -63.84
N SER A 163 -14.32 -38.64 -62.94
CA SER A 163 -14.03 -38.81 -61.50
C SER A 163 -13.07 -39.98 -61.15
N GLY A 164 -12.29 -40.45 -62.12
CA GLY A 164 -11.28 -41.50 -61.95
C GLY A 164 -9.84 -41.00 -61.86
N VAL A 165 -9.61 -39.69 -62.05
CA VAL A 165 -8.27 -39.08 -62.00
C VAL A 165 -7.82 -38.88 -60.55
N ALA A 166 -6.55 -39.20 -60.27
CA ALA A 166 -5.97 -39.10 -58.94
C ALA A 166 -5.88 -37.64 -58.45
N THR A 167 -5.89 -37.47 -57.13
CA THR A 167 -5.67 -36.15 -56.50
C THR A 167 -4.23 -35.73 -56.72
N SER A 168 -4.00 -34.50 -57.21
CA SER A 168 -2.63 -34.01 -57.40
C SER A 168 -1.97 -33.69 -56.06
N LEU A 169 -0.69 -34.03 -55.95
CA LEU A 169 0.07 -34.07 -54.71
C LEU A 169 1.39 -33.32 -54.88
N LEU A 170 1.56 -32.21 -54.18
CA LEU A 170 2.76 -31.36 -54.24
C LEU A 170 3.51 -31.41 -52.90
N GLU A 171 4.54 -32.25 -52.80
CA GLU A 171 5.41 -32.31 -51.63
C GLU A 171 6.63 -31.37 -51.79
N GLY A 172 6.80 -30.44 -50.84
CA GLY A 172 7.92 -29.52 -50.75
C GLY A 172 8.55 -29.58 -49.36
N SER A 173 9.56 -30.43 -49.14
CA SER A 173 9.98 -30.82 -47.78
C SER A 173 10.43 -29.66 -46.91
N ASN A 174 11.17 -28.69 -47.46
CA ASN A 174 11.83 -27.64 -46.67
C ASN A 174 11.22 -26.24 -46.92
N LEU A 175 10.94 -25.88 -48.17
CA LEU A 175 10.49 -24.52 -48.51
C LEU A 175 9.67 -24.48 -49.81
N ILE A 176 8.52 -23.82 -49.74
CA ILE A 176 7.74 -23.39 -50.91
C ILE A 176 7.60 -21.87 -50.85
N VAL A 177 8.11 -21.15 -51.84
CA VAL A 177 7.98 -19.67 -51.96
C VAL A 177 7.39 -19.30 -53.31
N LEU A 178 6.30 -18.54 -53.27
CA LEU A 178 5.78 -17.81 -54.42
C LEU A 178 6.14 -16.32 -54.30
N ARG A 179 6.42 -15.70 -55.46
CA ARG A 179 6.69 -14.26 -55.65
C ARG A 179 6.18 -13.73 -56.98
N GLU A 180 5.94 -12.41 -56.99
CA GLU A 180 5.58 -11.57 -58.15
C GLU A 180 4.44 -12.14 -59.00
N SER A 181 3.28 -12.41 -58.39
CA SER A 181 2.08 -12.96 -59.03
C SER A 181 2.26 -14.36 -59.60
N SER A 182 2.98 -15.20 -58.86
CA SER A 182 3.07 -16.63 -59.17
C SER A 182 1.78 -17.37 -58.85
N VAL A 183 1.40 -18.34 -59.70
CA VAL A 183 0.11 -19.03 -59.63
C VAL A 183 0.30 -20.54 -59.61
N ILE A 184 -0.32 -21.23 -58.64
CA ILE A 184 -0.62 -22.66 -58.72
C ILE A 184 -2.15 -22.78 -58.85
N HIS A 185 -2.62 -23.40 -59.93
CA HIS A 185 -4.03 -23.50 -60.28
C HIS A 185 -4.40 -24.95 -60.61
N SER A 186 -5.49 -25.45 -60.04
CA SER A 186 -6.05 -26.78 -60.36
C SER A 186 -7.58 -26.74 -60.47
N ASN A 187 -8.15 -27.31 -61.53
CA ASN A 187 -9.60 -27.54 -61.64
C ASN A 187 -10.07 -28.76 -60.82
N ALA A 188 -9.14 -29.53 -60.25
CA ALA A 188 -9.39 -30.74 -59.49
C ALA A 188 -8.92 -30.59 -58.01
N ASN A 189 -8.81 -31.71 -57.32
CA ASN A 189 -8.32 -31.77 -55.94
C ASN A 189 -6.79 -31.63 -55.89
N LEU A 190 -6.30 -30.70 -55.05
CA LEU A 190 -4.88 -30.41 -54.87
C LEU A 190 -4.50 -30.56 -53.38
N GLY A 191 -3.62 -31.51 -53.08
CA GLY A 191 -2.91 -31.60 -51.81
C GLY A 191 -1.52 -30.97 -51.94
N ILE A 192 -1.14 -30.15 -50.97
CA ILE A 192 0.22 -29.63 -50.81
C ILE A 192 0.74 -30.02 -49.43
N HIS A 193 1.91 -30.65 -49.39
CA HIS A 193 2.55 -31.15 -48.19
C HIS A 193 3.98 -30.60 -48.09
N GLY A 194 4.49 -30.47 -46.87
CA GLY A 194 5.87 -30.05 -46.63
C GLY A 194 6.13 -29.98 -45.14
N GLN A 195 7.38 -30.12 -44.70
CA GLN A 195 7.72 -30.12 -43.26
C GLN A 195 8.23 -28.76 -42.78
N GLY A 196 8.72 -27.91 -43.71
CA GLY A 196 9.19 -26.56 -43.44
C GLY A 196 8.13 -25.48 -43.67
N VAL A 197 8.43 -24.51 -44.53
CA VAL A 197 7.64 -23.26 -44.66
C VAL A 197 6.97 -23.13 -46.02
N LEU A 198 5.68 -22.76 -46.02
CA LEU A 198 4.95 -22.28 -47.20
C LEU A 198 4.79 -20.75 -47.08
N ASN A 199 5.27 -20.00 -48.08
CA ASN A 199 5.29 -18.53 -48.04
C ASN A 199 4.86 -17.91 -49.37
N LEU A 200 3.69 -17.28 -49.38
CA LEU A 200 3.21 -16.47 -50.50
C LEU A 200 3.59 -15.01 -50.20
N SER A 201 4.47 -14.40 -50.99
CA SER A 201 5.12 -13.14 -50.60
C SER A 201 4.99 -11.98 -51.60
N GLY A 202 4.49 -12.25 -52.80
CA GLY A 202 4.11 -11.26 -53.81
C GLY A 202 2.62 -10.89 -53.77
N ASN A 203 2.31 -9.66 -54.17
CA ASN A 203 0.95 -9.24 -54.45
C ASN A 203 0.43 -9.97 -55.69
N GLY A 204 -0.74 -10.62 -55.59
CA GLY A 204 -1.29 -11.46 -56.66
C GLY A 204 -0.73 -12.88 -56.70
N ASP A 205 0.04 -13.33 -55.71
CA ASP A 205 0.42 -14.74 -55.59
C ASP A 205 -0.82 -15.58 -55.23
N THR A 206 -1.06 -16.67 -55.95
CA THR A 206 -2.33 -17.40 -55.92
C THR A 206 -2.10 -18.90 -55.85
N ILE A 207 -2.63 -19.56 -54.82
CA ILE A 207 -2.87 -21.01 -54.85
C ILE A 207 -4.38 -21.23 -54.82
N GLU A 208 -4.93 -21.73 -55.92
CA GLU A 208 -6.35 -22.03 -56.05
C GLU A 208 -6.59 -23.44 -56.60
N ALA A 209 -7.51 -24.15 -55.97
CA ALA A 209 -7.93 -25.49 -56.38
C ALA A 209 -9.42 -25.71 -56.10
N GLN A 210 -10.04 -26.67 -56.79
CA GLN A 210 -11.46 -26.98 -56.54
C GLN A 210 -11.68 -27.60 -55.16
N ARG A 211 -10.68 -28.34 -54.66
CA ARG A 211 -10.44 -28.55 -53.23
C ARG A 211 -8.96 -28.38 -52.93
N LEU A 212 -8.63 -27.60 -51.91
CA LEU A 212 -7.25 -27.35 -51.48
C LEU A 212 -7.00 -27.94 -50.09
N ILE A 213 -6.01 -28.83 -49.96
CA ILE A 213 -5.52 -29.33 -48.67
C ILE A 213 -4.06 -28.92 -48.49
N LEU A 214 -3.75 -28.27 -47.38
CA LEU A 214 -2.38 -27.93 -46.96
C LEU A 214 -2.07 -28.68 -45.64
N SER A 215 -0.98 -29.45 -45.56
CA SER A 215 -0.66 -30.14 -44.30
C SER A 215 0.83 -30.40 -44.05
N LEU A 216 1.13 -30.72 -42.80
CA LEU A 216 2.46 -31.04 -42.24
C LEU A 216 3.44 -29.85 -42.09
N PHE A 217 3.10 -28.68 -42.62
CA PHE A 217 3.96 -27.49 -42.59
C PHE A 217 4.26 -27.03 -41.17
N TYR A 218 5.48 -26.56 -40.92
CA TYR A 218 5.80 -25.83 -39.71
C TYR A 218 5.08 -24.48 -39.71
N ASN A 219 5.31 -23.65 -40.73
CA ASN A 219 4.68 -22.34 -40.88
C ASN A 219 3.98 -22.17 -42.23
N ILE A 220 2.78 -21.59 -42.22
CA ILE A 220 2.08 -21.11 -43.43
C ILE A 220 1.94 -19.59 -43.34
N LEU A 221 2.56 -18.87 -44.29
CA LEU A 221 2.57 -17.42 -44.38
C LEU A 221 1.83 -16.96 -45.65
N VAL A 222 0.67 -16.31 -45.47
CA VAL A 222 -0.11 -15.72 -46.57
C VAL A 222 0.14 -14.22 -46.58
N GLY A 223 1.04 -13.76 -47.44
CA GLY A 223 1.43 -12.36 -47.60
C GLY A 223 0.32 -11.45 -48.10
N ARG A 224 0.52 -10.14 -47.92
CA ARG A 224 -0.49 -9.13 -48.27
C ARG A 224 -0.75 -9.10 -49.77
N GLY A 225 -1.98 -9.40 -50.16
CA GLY A 225 -2.40 -9.49 -51.56
C GLY A 225 -2.17 -10.87 -52.20
N ALA A 226 -1.65 -11.85 -51.44
CA ALA A 226 -1.70 -13.25 -51.82
C ALA A 226 -3.08 -13.87 -51.50
N VAL A 227 -3.42 -14.95 -52.20
CA VAL A 227 -4.71 -15.65 -52.07
C VAL A 227 -4.50 -17.17 -51.95
N LEU A 228 -5.11 -17.77 -50.92
CA LEU A 228 -5.43 -19.19 -50.86
C LEU A 228 -6.92 -19.38 -51.14
N ARG A 229 -7.29 -20.27 -52.07
CA ARG A 229 -8.69 -20.47 -52.48
C ARG A 229 -9.07 -21.92 -52.73
N GLY A 230 -10.26 -22.30 -52.26
CA GLY A 230 -11.03 -23.42 -52.81
C GLY A 230 -12.48 -23.39 -52.31
N PRO A 231 -13.51 -23.44 -53.17
CA PRO A 231 -13.48 -23.84 -54.60
C PRO A 231 -13.03 -22.72 -55.56
N LEU A 232 -12.89 -23.08 -56.85
CA LEU A 232 -12.42 -22.20 -57.92
C LEU A 232 -13.48 -21.15 -58.31
N ILE A 233 -13.06 -19.93 -58.67
CA ILE A 233 -13.98 -18.91 -59.21
C ILE A 233 -14.33 -19.26 -60.67
N ASN A 234 -15.63 -19.20 -60.99
CA ASN A 234 -16.17 -19.56 -62.31
C ASN A 234 -15.83 -20.98 -62.75
N ALA A 235 -15.84 -21.93 -61.80
CA ALA A 235 -15.84 -23.35 -62.11
C ALA A 235 -16.91 -23.70 -63.16
N SER A 236 -16.56 -24.56 -64.11
CA SER A 236 -17.49 -25.06 -65.12
C SER A 236 -18.54 -25.97 -64.49
N GLY A 237 -19.67 -26.18 -65.18
CA GLY A 237 -20.67 -27.15 -64.75
C GLY A 237 -20.19 -28.61 -64.75
N ASP A 238 -19.03 -28.87 -65.37
CA ASP A 238 -18.41 -30.18 -65.53
C ASP A 238 -17.24 -30.41 -64.54
N ASP A 239 -16.87 -29.39 -63.73
CA ASP A 239 -15.77 -29.49 -62.76
C ASP A 239 -16.19 -30.34 -61.54
N VAL A 240 -15.22 -30.89 -60.80
CA VAL A 240 -15.47 -31.79 -59.65
C VAL A 240 -15.98 -31.01 -58.43
N ALA A 241 -17.23 -30.56 -58.48
CA ALA A 241 -17.85 -29.75 -57.45
C ALA A 241 -17.94 -30.49 -56.11
N PRO A 242 -17.58 -29.86 -54.98
CA PRO A 242 -17.81 -30.43 -53.67
C PRO A 242 -19.32 -30.60 -53.44
N LYS A 243 -19.75 -31.80 -53.02
CA LYS A 243 -21.14 -32.01 -52.60
C LYS A 243 -21.41 -31.23 -51.32
N LEU A 244 -22.06 -30.08 -51.48
CA LEU A 244 -22.52 -29.24 -50.38
C LEU A 244 -23.84 -29.79 -49.83
N ASN A 245 -23.90 -30.07 -48.53
CA ASN A 245 -25.09 -30.58 -47.85
C ASN A 245 -26.11 -29.43 -47.64
N CYS A 246 -26.72 -28.95 -48.72
CA CYS A 246 -27.66 -27.83 -48.71
C CYS A 246 -29.11 -28.23 -48.40
N GLU A 247 -29.46 -29.51 -48.58
CA GLU A 247 -30.82 -30.05 -48.46
C GLU A 247 -31.04 -30.87 -47.17
N ASN A 248 -29.97 -31.27 -46.49
CA ASN A 248 -30.01 -32.08 -45.27
C ASN A 248 -29.73 -31.23 -44.03
N GLU A 249 -30.59 -31.29 -43.02
CA GLU A 249 -30.35 -30.70 -41.69
C GLU A 249 -29.32 -31.46 -40.84
N SER A 250 -28.85 -32.63 -41.29
CA SER A 250 -27.92 -33.48 -40.54
C SER A 250 -26.46 -33.02 -40.71
N CYS A 251 -25.83 -32.60 -39.62
CA CYS A 251 -24.40 -32.30 -39.57
C CYS A 251 -23.53 -33.46 -40.06
N PRO A 252 -22.56 -33.23 -40.97
CA PRO A 252 -21.49 -34.20 -41.23
C PRO A 252 -20.58 -34.28 -40.00
N MET A 253 -20.40 -35.49 -39.45
CA MET A 253 -19.63 -35.73 -38.23
C MET A 253 -18.17 -35.29 -38.33
N GLU A 254 -17.64 -35.24 -39.55
CA GLU A 254 -16.27 -34.85 -39.88
C GLU A 254 -15.97 -33.38 -39.54
N ILE A 255 -16.98 -32.52 -39.39
CA ILE A 255 -16.83 -31.14 -38.87
C ILE A 255 -16.42 -31.15 -37.39
N PHE A 256 -16.91 -32.12 -36.62
CA PHE A 256 -16.65 -32.24 -35.18
C PHE A 256 -15.45 -33.16 -34.87
N HIS A 257 -15.30 -34.22 -35.68
CA HIS A 257 -14.27 -35.26 -35.62
C HIS A 257 -13.55 -35.40 -36.98
N PRO A 258 -12.71 -34.43 -37.37
CA PRO A 258 -11.97 -34.48 -38.62
C PRO A 258 -10.89 -35.58 -38.60
N PRO A 259 -10.65 -36.28 -39.73
CA PRO A 259 -9.75 -37.45 -39.76
C PRO A 259 -8.31 -37.09 -39.37
N GLU A 260 -7.72 -37.86 -38.44
CA GLU A 260 -6.39 -37.59 -37.87
C GLU A 260 -5.29 -37.49 -38.93
N ASP A 261 -5.36 -38.29 -39.98
CA ASP A 261 -4.33 -38.44 -41.01
C ASP A 261 -4.30 -37.30 -42.05
N CYS A 262 -5.24 -36.35 -42.01
CA CYS A 262 -5.34 -35.26 -42.99
C CYS A 262 -5.49 -35.72 -44.46
N ASN A 263 -5.87 -36.98 -44.70
CA ASN A 263 -5.88 -37.59 -46.03
C ASN A 263 -7.01 -37.07 -46.94
N LEU A 264 -6.71 -36.99 -48.23
CA LEU A 264 -7.62 -36.60 -49.31
C LEU A 264 -8.69 -37.68 -49.58
N ASN A 265 -9.78 -37.69 -48.80
CA ASN A 265 -10.96 -38.49 -49.10
C ASN A 265 -12.00 -37.66 -49.86
N SER A 266 -12.48 -38.16 -51.00
CA SER A 266 -13.45 -37.49 -51.86
C SER A 266 -14.83 -37.30 -51.20
N SER A 267 -15.17 -38.09 -50.17
CA SER A 267 -16.44 -37.95 -49.43
C SER A 267 -16.51 -36.71 -48.52
N LEU A 268 -15.39 -36.08 -48.17
CA LEU A 268 -15.36 -34.94 -47.25
C LEU A 268 -16.06 -33.70 -47.87
N SER A 269 -16.66 -32.86 -47.02
CA SER A 269 -17.32 -31.61 -47.43
C SER A 269 -16.36 -30.40 -47.50
N PHE A 270 -15.13 -30.53 -47.00
CA PHE A 270 -14.13 -29.46 -46.98
C PHE A 270 -13.73 -28.99 -48.38
N THR A 271 -13.67 -27.68 -48.56
CA THR A 271 -13.17 -27.04 -49.81
C THR A 271 -11.79 -26.43 -49.62
N LEU A 272 -11.47 -26.00 -48.40
CA LEU A 272 -10.11 -25.64 -47.97
C LEU A 272 -9.84 -26.26 -46.60
N GLN A 273 -8.86 -27.15 -46.50
CA GLN A 273 -8.45 -27.78 -45.24
C GLN A 273 -6.98 -27.52 -44.95
N ILE A 274 -6.67 -26.97 -43.77
CA ILE A 274 -5.31 -26.82 -43.26
C ILE A 274 -5.16 -27.74 -42.05
N CYS A 275 -4.16 -28.63 -42.05
CA CYS A 275 -4.12 -29.76 -41.13
C CYS A 275 -2.70 -30.08 -40.63
N ARG A 276 -2.50 -30.28 -39.31
CA ARG A 276 -1.18 -30.51 -38.69
C ARG A 276 -0.17 -29.39 -39.06
N VAL A 277 -0.36 -28.20 -38.48
CA VAL A 277 0.51 -27.02 -38.68
C VAL A 277 0.81 -26.34 -37.35
N GLU A 278 2.02 -25.82 -37.15
CA GLU A 278 2.34 -25.09 -35.91
C GLU A 278 1.80 -23.65 -35.98
N ASP A 279 2.41 -22.77 -36.79
CA ASP A 279 2.02 -21.36 -36.89
C ASP A 279 1.39 -21.03 -38.26
N ILE A 280 0.24 -20.35 -38.23
CA ILE A 280 -0.44 -19.83 -39.43
C ILE A 280 -0.55 -18.31 -39.31
N ASP A 281 -0.05 -17.58 -40.31
CA ASP A 281 -0.07 -16.12 -40.38
C ASP A 281 -0.75 -15.65 -41.67
N VAL A 282 -1.91 -15.00 -41.52
CA VAL A 282 -2.75 -14.52 -42.63
C VAL A 282 -2.72 -12.99 -42.68
N SER A 283 -2.06 -12.44 -43.72
CA SER A 283 -2.08 -11.02 -44.08
C SER A 283 -2.67 -10.74 -45.47
N GLY A 284 -2.95 -11.79 -46.24
CA GLY A 284 -3.73 -11.80 -47.49
C GLY A 284 -5.13 -12.42 -47.31
N LEU A 285 -5.65 -13.05 -48.36
CA LEU A 285 -6.98 -13.64 -48.38
C LEU A 285 -6.93 -15.18 -48.31
N VAL A 286 -7.72 -15.78 -47.43
CA VAL A 286 -8.07 -17.21 -47.44
C VAL A 286 -9.57 -17.33 -47.76
N GLN A 287 -9.93 -18.05 -48.81
CA GLN A 287 -11.30 -18.07 -49.34
C GLN A 287 -11.83 -19.49 -49.59
N GLY A 288 -13.06 -19.78 -49.14
CA GLY A 288 -13.69 -21.08 -49.42
C GLY A 288 -15.08 -21.28 -48.81
N THR A 289 -15.80 -22.29 -49.29
CA THR A 289 -17.17 -22.63 -48.82
C THR A 289 -17.17 -23.35 -47.49
N VAL A 290 -16.27 -24.32 -47.29
CA VAL A 290 -16.10 -25.03 -46.01
C VAL A 290 -14.60 -25.01 -45.69
N ILE A 291 -14.23 -24.08 -44.81
CA ILE A 291 -12.84 -23.85 -44.37
C ILE A 291 -12.63 -24.57 -43.03
N ASN A 292 -11.65 -25.46 -42.94
CA ASN A 292 -11.32 -26.22 -41.73
C ASN A 292 -9.84 -26.09 -41.35
N PHE A 293 -9.57 -25.63 -40.13
CA PHE A 293 -8.23 -25.62 -39.52
C PHE A 293 -8.13 -26.71 -38.45
N ASN A 294 -7.65 -27.91 -38.81
CA ASN A 294 -7.48 -29.04 -37.89
C ASN A 294 -6.05 -29.11 -37.34
N ARG A 295 -5.90 -29.37 -36.03
CA ARG A 295 -4.58 -29.56 -35.38
C ARG A 295 -3.57 -28.45 -35.75
N ALA A 296 -4.05 -27.21 -35.72
CA ALA A 296 -3.23 -26.01 -35.76
C ALA A 296 -2.87 -25.58 -34.32
N ARG A 297 -1.64 -25.14 -34.07
CA ARG A 297 -1.22 -24.67 -32.73
C ARG A 297 -1.51 -23.19 -32.49
N ASN A 298 -1.37 -22.36 -33.53
CA ASN A 298 -1.57 -20.92 -33.46
C ASN A 298 -2.11 -20.39 -34.80
N VAL A 299 -3.20 -19.62 -34.76
CA VAL A 299 -3.74 -18.94 -35.94
C VAL A 299 -3.73 -17.44 -35.69
N THR A 300 -2.99 -16.71 -36.53
CA THR A 300 -2.82 -15.27 -36.46
C THR A 300 -3.32 -14.62 -37.75
N ILE A 301 -4.14 -13.57 -37.61
CA ILE A 301 -4.78 -12.88 -38.73
C ILE A 301 -4.47 -11.39 -38.58
N GLN A 302 -3.57 -10.90 -39.42
CA GLN A 302 -3.08 -9.52 -39.40
C GLN A 302 -4.15 -8.52 -39.86
N ARG A 303 -3.93 -7.22 -39.61
CA ARG A 303 -4.87 -6.12 -39.89
C ARG A 303 -5.35 -5.99 -41.35
N HIS A 304 -4.68 -6.63 -42.30
CA HIS A 304 -5.08 -6.70 -43.70
C HIS A 304 -5.44 -8.12 -44.17
N GLY A 305 -5.31 -9.11 -43.28
CA GLY A 305 -5.71 -10.49 -43.52
C GLY A 305 -7.21 -10.67 -43.38
N SER A 306 -7.76 -11.54 -44.23
CA SER A 306 -9.17 -11.90 -44.25
C SER A 306 -9.33 -13.40 -44.47
N ILE A 307 -10.12 -14.08 -43.64
CA ILE A 307 -10.62 -15.43 -43.91
C ILE A 307 -12.10 -15.33 -44.26
N SER A 308 -12.47 -15.60 -45.52
CA SER A 308 -13.83 -15.32 -46.02
C SER A 308 -14.50 -16.53 -46.66
N ALA A 309 -15.65 -16.90 -46.10
CA ALA A 309 -16.64 -17.80 -46.68
C ALA A 309 -17.89 -17.03 -47.17
N THR A 310 -17.74 -15.71 -47.41
CA THR A 310 -18.85 -14.81 -47.72
C THR A 310 -19.45 -15.09 -49.09
N GLY A 311 -20.76 -15.32 -49.15
CA GLY A 311 -21.49 -15.63 -50.39
C GLY A 311 -21.07 -16.93 -51.09
N LEU A 312 -20.40 -17.83 -50.38
CA LEU A 312 -19.92 -19.13 -50.90
C LEU A 312 -20.72 -20.34 -50.40
N GLY A 313 -21.77 -20.11 -49.61
CA GLY A 313 -22.70 -21.14 -49.14
C GLY A 313 -23.72 -21.56 -50.20
N CYS A 314 -24.89 -22.03 -49.76
CA CYS A 314 -25.89 -22.62 -50.65
C CYS A 314 -26.70 -21.55 -51.41
N GLN A 315 -27.02 -21.82 -52.68
CA GLN A 315 -27.87 -20.94 -53.52
C GLN A 315 -29.37 -21.18 -53.31
N GLY A 316 -29.76 -22.42 -53.00
CA GLY A 316 -31.04 -22.77 -52.37
C GLY A 316 -30.80 -23.31 -50.96
N GLY A 317 -31.73 -24.07 -50.40
CA GLY A 317 -31.53 -24.82 -49.15
C GLY A 317 -32.69 -24.77 -48.16
N ILE A 318 -32.47 -25.28 -46.96
CA ILE A 318 -33.49 -25.44 -45.90
C ILE A 318 -34.22 -24.12 -45.58
N GLY A 319 -33.49 -23.01 -45.52
CA GLY A 319 -34.02 -21.66 -45.26
C GLY A 319 -34.11 -20.80 -46.52
N GLN A 320 -34.36 -21.39 -47.69
CA GLN A 320 -34.49 -20.66 -48.95
C GLN A 320 -35.56 -19.57 -48.90
N GLY A 321 -35.21 -18.37 -49.34
CA GLY A 321 -36.17 -17.26 -49.46
C GLY A 321 -37.16 -17.47 -50.60
N GLY A 322 -38.46 -17.33 -50.34
CA GLY A 322 -39.51 -17.58 -51.33
C GLY A 322 -39.43 -16.65 -52.53
N MET A 323 -39.77 -17.14 -53.73
CA MET A 323 -39.69 -16.39 -54.98
C MET A 323 -41.04 -16.32 -55.70
N LEU A 324 -41.40 -15.12 -56.17
CA LEU A 324 -42.58 -14.90 -57.03
C LEU A 324 -42.18 -14.88 -58.50
N SER A 325 -43.14 -15.20 -59.38
CA SER A 325 -43.00 -15.14 -60.84
C SER A 325 -42.73 -13.73 -61.43
N SER A 326 -42.66 -12.71 -60.58
CA SER A 326 -42.29 -11.33 -60.95
C SER A 326 -41.03 -10.85 -60.22
N GLY A 327 -39.99 -11.68 -60.18
CA GLY A 327 -38.62 -11.37 -59.70
C GLY A 327 -38.46 -11.19 -58.19
N LEU A 328 -39.49 -10.67 -57.50
CA LEU A 328 -39.52 -10.39 -56.07
C LEU A 328 -39.24 -11.66 -55.25
N SER A 329 -38.30 -11.56 -54.31
CA SER A 329 -37.91 -12.67 -53.43
C SER A 329 -37.75 -12.24 -51.97
N GLY A 330 -38.05 -13.14 -51.04
CA GLY A 330 -37.68 -13.00 -49.63
C GLY A 330 -36.19 -13.29 -49.43
N GLY A 331 -35.61 -12.83 -48.32
CA GLY A 331 -34.24 -13.18 -47.96
C GLY A 331 -34.11 -14.64 -47.53
N GLY A 332 -32.93 -15.23 -47.70
CA GLY A 332 -32.62 -16.54 -47.11
C GLY A 332 -32.54 -16.44 -45.59
N GLY A 333 -33.12 -17.40 -44.87
CA GLY A 333 -32.99 -17.56 -43.42
C GLY A 333 -31.89 -18.55 -43.06
N HIS A 334 -31.26 -18.36 -41.89
CA HIS A 334 -30.34 -19.25 -41.19
C HIS A 334 -29.88 -18.47 -39.96
N GLY A 335 -29.82 -19.08 -38.77
CA GLY A 335 -29.58 -18.34 -37.53
C GLY A 335 -30.80 -17.52 -37.09
N GLY A 336 -31.12 -16.46 -37.83
CA GLY A 336 -32.38 -15.70 -37.78
C GLY A 336 -33.23 -15.91 -39.05
N LYS A 337 -34.52 -15.53 -39.00
CA LYS A 337 -35.41 -15.58 -40.17
C LYS A 337 -34.94 -14.59 -41.26
N GLY A 338 -35.06 -14.97 -42.52
CA GLY A 338 -34.96 -14.05 -43.65
C GLY A 338 -36.11 -13.03 -43.64
N GLY A 339 -35.82 -11.82 -44.11
CA GLY A 339 -36.81 -10.76 -44.28
C GLY A 339 -37.78 -11.05 -45.42
N ASP A 340 -39.01 -10.55 -45.32
CA ASP A 340 -40.02 -10.70 -46.36
C ASP A 340 -39.81 -9.68 -47.50
N GLY A 341 -40.01 -10.12 -48.74
CA GLY A 341 -40.05 -9.23 -49.92
C GLY A 341 -41.44 -8.61 -50.09
N PHE A 342 -41.52 -7.29 -50.30
CA PHE A 342 -42.77 -6.57 -50.53
C PHE A 342 -42.62 -5.50 -51.62
N TYR A 343 -43.33 -5.69 -52.74
CA TYR A 343 -43.36 -4.73 -53.85
C TYR A 343 -44.73 -4.70 -54.53
N SER A 344 -45.26 -3.50 -54.75
CA SER A 344 -46.53 -3.24 -55.44
C SER A 344 -47.73 -4.10 -54.97
N GLY A 345 -47.81 -4.41 -53.67
CA GLY A 345 -48.90 -5.20 -53.08
C GLY A 345 -48.72 -6.72 -53.19
N LYS A 346 -47.64 -7.21 -53.79
CA LYS A 346 -47.21 -8.62 -53.69
C LYS A 346 -46.28 -8.79 -52.49
N HIS A 347 -46.42 -9.92 -51.80
CA HIS A 347 -45.60 -10.33 -50.65
C HIS A 347 -44.95 -11.69 -50.95
N SER A 348 -43.68 -11.85 -50.57
CA SER A 348 -42.95 -13.12 -50.63
C SER A 348 -42.28 -13.37 -49.27
N GLY A 349 -42.54 -14.52 -48.66
CA GLY A 349 -41.98 -14.87 -47.36
C GLY A 349 -40.46 -15.05 -47.41
N GLY A 350 -39.75 -14.46 -46.44
CA GLY A 350 -38.36 -14.78 -46.14
C GLY A 350 -38.23 -16.17 -45.51
N GLY A 351 -37.09 -16.81 -45.74
CA GLY A 351 -36.83 -18.19 -45.32
C GLY A 351 -36.76 -18.36 -43.80
N ALA A 352 -37.10 -19.55 -43.31
CA ALA A 352 -37.07 -19.87 -41.89
C ALA A 352 -35.63 -19.94 -41.32
N ALA A 353 -35.50 -19.71 -40.01
CA ALA A 353 -34.28 -20.05 -39.28
C ALA A 353 -34.24 -21.57 -39.02
N TYR A 354 -33.11 -22.20 -39.34
CA TYR A 354 -32.87 -23.64 -39.13
C TYR A 354 -31.50 -23.89 -38.47
N GLY A 355 -31.23 -25.15 -38.14
CA GLY A 355 -29.97 -25.59 -37.53
C GLY A 355 -29.87 -25.31 -36.03
N SER A 356 -28.89 -25.92 -35.35
CA SER A 356 -28.73 -25.76 -33.91
C SER A 356 -28.08 -24.43 -33.54
N ALA A 357 -28.50 -23.83 -32.41
CA ALA A 357 -27.80 -22.66 -31.85
C ALA A 357 -26.50 -23.07 -31.13
N ASP A 358 -26.45 -24.29 -30.61
CA ASP A 358 -25.31 -24.88 -29.92
C ASP A 358 -24.65 -25.93 -30.82
N LEU A 359 -23.33 -25.82 -31.03
CA LEU A 359 -22.59 -26.58 -32.04
C LEU A 359 -23.20 -26.52 -33.47
N PRO A 360 -23.43 -25.31 -34.03
CA PRO A 360 -23.88 -25.14 -35.41
C PRO A 360 -22.86 -25.73 -36.40
N CYS A 361 -23.37 -26.28 -37.51
CA CYS A 361 -22.61 -27.03 -38.50
C CYS A 361 -23.03 -26.73 -39.95
N GLU A 362 -24.06 -25.91 -40.14
CA GLU A 362 -24.82 -25.79 -41.37
C GLU A 362 -24.30 -24.66 -42.28
N LEU A 363 -24.45 -24.84 -43.59
CA LEU A 363 -24.25 -23.78 -44.59
C LEU A 363 -25.43 -22.79 -44.54
N GLY A 364 -25.19 -21.52 -44.83
CA GLY A 364 -26.25 -20.53 -45.03
C GLY A 364 -27.03 -20.78 -46.33
N SER A 365 -28.33 -20.49 -46.31
CA SER A 365 -29.26 -20.64 -47.44
C SER A 365 -29.36 -19.36 -48.28
N GLY A 366 -29.62 -19.56 -49.57
CA GLY A 366 -29.77 -18.46 -50.53
C GLY A 366 -31.17 -17.83 -50.60
N SER A 367 -31.29 -16.79 -51.42
CA SER A 367 -32.57 -16.20 -51.82
C SER A 367 -32.94 -16.64 -53.24
N GLY A 368 -34.24 -16.81 -53.50
CA GLY A 368 -34.74 -17.12 -54.83
C GLY A 368 -34.58 -18.59 -55.23
N ASN A 369 -34.99 -18.94 -56.45
CA ASN A 369 -34.92 -20.30 -56.97
C ASN A 369 -33.66 -20.51 -57.84
N VAL A 370 -32.95 -21.62 -57.61
CA VAL A 370 -31.67 -21.99 -58.24
C VAL A 370 -31.78 -22.09 -59.77
N SER A 371 -32.98 -22.39 -60.29
CA SER A 371 -33.26 -22.47 -61.72
C SER A 371 -33.31 -21.10 -62.45
N THR A 372 -33.05 -19.99 -61.76
CA THR A 372 -33.06 -18.64 -62.34
C THR A 372 -31.75 -17.90 -62.07
N THR A 373 -31.32 -17.05 -63.01
CA THR A 373 -30.10 -16.21 -62.92
C THR A 373 -30.22 -15.04 -61.92
N SER A 374 -31.17 -15.13 -60.99
CA SER A 374 -31.52 -14.11 -60.00
C SER A 374 -31.71 -14.77 -58.64
N SER A 375 -30.61 -15.27 -58.10
CA SER A 375 -30.48 -15.83 -56.75
C SER A 375 -29.22 -15.27 -56.08
N THR A 376 -29.14 -15.36 -54.75
CA THR A 376 -27.94 -14.99 -53.97
C THR A 376 -27.58 -16.13 -53.03
N ALA A 377 -26.34 -16.61 -53.02
CA ALA A 377 -25.90 -17.64 -52.09
C ALA A 377 -25.83 -17.15 -50.63
N GLY A 378 -26.03 -18.05 -49.67
CA GLY A 378 -25.74 -17.79 -48.26
C GLY A 378 -24.23 -17.76 -47.95
N GLY A 379 -23.87 -17.54 -46.69
CA GLY A 379 -22.50 -17.69 -46.20
C GLY A 379 -22.10 -19.16 -46.00
N GLY A 380 -20.81 -19.46 -46.15
CA GLY A 380 -20.25 -20.80 -45.93
C GLY A 380 -20.01 -21.15 -44.45
N ILE A 381 -19.19 -22.17 -44.23
CA ILE A 381 -18.76 -22.67 -42.91
C ILE A 381 -17.27 -22.34 -42.69
N ILE A 382 -16.94 -21.81 -41.52
CA ILE A 382 -15.55 -21.64 -41.04
C ILE A 382 -15.41 -22.38 -39.70
N VAL A 383 -14.55 -23.40 -39.66
CA VAL A 383 -14.26 -24.23 -38.49
C VAL A 383 -12.79 -24.10 -38.10
N MET A 384 -12.52 -23.88 -36.82
CA MET A 384 -11.16 -23.86 -36.28
C MET A 384 -11.04 -24.77 -35.05
N GLY A 385 -10.11 -25.72 -35.10
CA GLY A 385 -9.98 -26.81 -34.12
C GLY A 385 -11.06 -27.89 -34.28
N SER A 386 -11.06 -28.87 -33.37
CA SER A 386 -12.08 -29.93 -33.25
C SER A 386 -12.46 -30.18 -31.78
N LEU A 387 -13.41 -31.09 -31.53
CA LEU A 387 -13.74 -31.53 -30.17
C LEU A 387 -12.56 -32.22 -29.46
N GLU A 388 -11.72 -32.93 -30.21
CA GLU A 388 -10.55 -33.66 -29.71
C GLU A 388 -9.32 -32.75 -29.61
N GLN A 389 -9.16 -31.82 -30.55
CA GLN A 389 -7.98 -30.97 -30.70
C GLN A 389 -8.40 -29.52 -30.91
N SER A 390 -8.78 -28.85 -29.82
CA SER A 390 -9.02 -27.40 -29.82
C SER A 390 -7.77 -26.61 -30.19
N LEU A 391 -7.94 -25.52 -30.94
CA LEU A 391 -6.90 -24.53 -31.26
C LEU A 391 -6.43 -23.82 -29.97
N PRO A 392 -5.14 -23.91 -29.59
CA PRO A 392 -4.62 -23.27 -28.38
C PRO A 392 -4.75 -21.73 -28.37
N ILE A 393 -4.42 -21.07 -29.49
CA ILE A 393 -4.41 -19.61 -29.62
C ILE A 393 -5.03 -19.18 -30.96
N LEU A 394 -6.02 -18.29 -30.89
CA LEU A 394 -6.54 -17.53 -32.03
C LEU A 394 -6.32 -16.02 -31.79
N SER A 395 -5.62 -15.35 -32.70
CA SER A 395 -5.39 -13.91 -32.67
C SER A 395 -5.89 -13.23 -33.93
N LEU A 396 -6.88 -12.33 -33.76
CA LEU A 396 -7.63 -11.70 -34.84
C LEU A 396 -7.51 -10.18 -34.75
N SER A 397 -6.70 -9.61 -35.65
CA SER A 397 -6.57 -8.17 -35.89
C SER A 397 -7.14 -7.71 -37.24
N GLY A 398 -7.33 -8.64 -38.18
CA GLY A 398 -8.06 -8.46 -39.45
C GLY A 398 -9.53 -8.90 -39.38
N SER A 399 -10.01 -9.62 -40.40
CA SER A 399 -11.39 -10.11 -40.46
C SER A 399 -11.56 -11.62 -40.67
N VAL A 400 -12.67 -12.16 -40.16
CA VAL A 400 -13.18 -13.52 -40.42
C VAL A 400 -14.67 -13.39 -40.75
N GLU A 401 -15.06 -13.81 -41.95
CA GLU A 401 -16.33 -13.40 -42.56
C GLU A 401 -17.06 -14.54 -43.27
N ALA A 402 -18.17 -15.01 -42.69
CA ALA A 402 -19.13 -15.93 -43.31
C ALA A 402 -20.44 -15.20 -43.66
N ASN A 403 -20.35 -14.03 -44.28
CA ASN A 403 -21.51 -13.19 -44.57
C ASN A 403 -22.36 -13.74 -45.75
N GLY A 404 -23.63 -13.35 -45.81
CA GLY A 404 -24.53 -13.71 -46.89
C GLY A 404 -24.26 -12.94 -48.19
N GLY A 405 -24.47 -13.58 -49.33
CA GLY A 405 -24.37 -12.96 -50.65
C GLY A 405 -25.36 -11.80 -50.81
N SER A 406 -24.85 -10.67 -51.30
CA SER A 406 -25.64 -9.46 -51.58
C SER A 406 -25.72 -9.23 -53.09
N PHE A 407 -26.86 -8.77 -53.60
CA PHE A 407 -27.04 -8.55 -55.03
C PHE A 407 -26.37 -7.25 -55.50
N THR A 408 -25.31 -7.37 -56.30
CA THR A 408 -24.48 -6.26 -56.81
C THR A 408 -24.71 -5.95 -58.29
N GLY A 409 -25.78 -6.48 -58.89
CA GLY A 409 -26.13 -6.25 -60.29
C GLY A 409 -26.45 -4.78 -60.57
N GLY A 410 -25.72 -4.17 -61.50
CA GLY A 410 -25.89 -2.76 -61.88
C GLY A 410 -27.32 -2.44 -62.32
N ALA A 411 -27.92 -1.43 -61.71
CA ALA A 411 -29.35 -1.14 -61.81
C ALA A 411 -29.80 -0.69 -63.22
N THR A 412 -30.21 -1.64 -64.06
CA THR A 412 -31.11 -1.34 -65.17
C THR A 412 -32.51 -1.11 -64.59
N HIS A 413 -32.96 0.15 -64.57
CA HIS A 413 -34.23 0.61 -63.98
C HIS A 413 -35.52 0.08 -64.66
N ALA A 414 -35.44 -1.04 -65.39
CA ALA A 414 -36.54 -1.68 -66.11
C ALA A 414 -36.93 -3.06 -65.55
N ALA A 415 -36.11 -3.67 -64.68
CA ALA A 415 -36.42 -4.95 -64.03
C ALA A 415 -37.29 -4.72 -62.78
N ASN A 416 -38.54 -5.19 -62.79
CA ASN A 416 -39.40 -5.19 -61.61
C ASN A 416 -39.04 -6.37 -60.69
N GLY A 417 -38.33 -6.09 -59.60
CA GLY A 417 -37.92 -7.05 -58.57
C GLY A 417 -36.62 -7.79 -58.91
N GLY A 418 -35.66 -7.75 -57.98
CA GLY A 418 -34.46 -8.57 -57.99
C GLY A 418 -34.45 -9.58 -56.84
N PRO A 419 -33.38 -10.37 -56.67
CA PRO A 419 -33.27 -11.33 -55.56
C PRO A 419 -33.22 -10.66 -54.18
N GLY A 420 -33.48 -11.44 -53.13
CA GLY A 420 -33.25 -11.04 -51.75
C GLY A 420 -31.76 -11.10 -51.38
N GLY A 421 -31.47 -10.96 -50.09
CA GLY A 421 -30.15 -11.28 -49.54
C GLY A 421 -30.03 -12.75 -49.15
N GLY A 422 -28.87 -13.37 -49.37
CA GLY A 422 -28.56 -14.69 -48.81
C GLY A 422 -28.34 -14.61 -47.29
N SER A 423 -28.55 -15.69 -46.56
CA SER A 423 -28.33 -15.69 -45.11
C SER A 423 -26.84 -15.63 -44.75
N GLY A 424 -26.51 -15.22 -43.52
CA GLY A 424 -25.19 -15.50 -42.94
C GLY A 424 -24.95 -17.01 -42.83
N GLY A 425 -23.67 -17.41 -42.78
CA GLY A 425 -23.22 -18.80 -42.63
C GLY A 425 -22.93 -19.19 -41.18
N THR A 426 -22.02 -20.14 -41.00
CA THR A 426 -21.62 -20.68 -39.69
C THR A 426 -20.15 -20.43 -39.39
N ILE A 427 -19.86 -19.92 -38.19
CA ILE A 427 -18.50 -19.84 -37.64
C ILE A 427 -18.44 -20.63 -36.34
N LEU A 428 -17.65 -21.71 -36.32
CA LEU A 428 -17.51 -22.64 -35.21
C LEU A 428 -16.05 -22.67 -34.73
N LEU A 429 -15.81 -22.25 -33.49
CA LEU A 429 -14.46 -22.07 -32.95
C LEU A 429 -14.24 -22.96 -31.73
N PHE A 430 -13.49 -24.06 -31.91
CA PHE A 430 -12.97 -24.89 -30.83
C PHE A 430 -11.65 -24.30 -30.34
N VAL A 431 -11.72 -23.36 -29.40
CA VAL A 431 -10.58 -22.54 -28.97
C VAL A 431 -10.34 -22.62 -27.47
N ARG A 432 -9.06 -22.62 -27.07
CA ARG A 432 -8.65 -22.45 -25.66
C ARG A 432 -8.48 -20.98 -25.29
N THR A 433 -7.85 -20.19 -26.15
CA THR A 433 -7.68 -18.74 -25.95
C THR A 433 -8.03 -17.94 -27.21
N LEU A 434 -8.59 -16.75 -27.01
CA LEU A 434 -9.09 -15.88 -28.07
C LEU A 434 -8.67 -14.43 -27.80
N SER A 435 -8.08 -13.78 -28.81
CA SER A 435 -7.75 -12.36 -28.78
C SER A 435 -8.29 -11.64 -30.03
N LEU A 436 -9.22 -10.71 -29.84
CA LEU A 436 -9.70 -9.79 -30.87
C LEU A 436 -9.16 -8.39 -30.57
N GLU A 437 -8.27 -7.89 -31.43
CA GLU A 437 -7.73 -6.52 -31.34
C GLU A 437 -8.77 -5.44 -31.64
N ASN A 438 -8.41 -4.18 -31.39
CA ASN A 438 -9.20 -3.04 -31.83
C ASN A 438 -9.40 -3.08 -33.36
N ASN A 439 -10.61 -2.75 -33.82
CA ASN A 439 -11.04 -2.75 -35.23
C ASN A 439 -11.12 -4.11 -35.93
N SER A 440 -10.87 -5.24 -35.26
CA SER A 440 -11.05 -6.56 -35.88
C SER A 440 -12.52 -6.96 -35.98
N VAL A 441 -12.83 -7.87 -36.91
CA VAL A 441 -14.21 -8.21 -37.31
C VAL A 441 -14.40 -9.72 -37.38
N LEU A 442 -15.37 -10.24 -36.63
CA LEU A 442 -15.86 -11.62 -36.72
C LEU A 442 -17.34 -11.59 -37.13
N SER A 443 -17.66 -11.94 -38.38
CA SER A 443 -18.94 -11.60 -38.99
C SER A 443 -19.63 -12.77 -39.68
N SER A 444 -20.91 -12.96 -39.38
CA SER A 444 -21.88 -13.79 -40.10
C SER A 444 -23.19 -13.01 -40.25
N VAL A 445 -23.13 -11.93 -41.03
CA VAL A 445 -24.23 -11.00 -41.29
C VAL A 445 -24.99 -11.41 -42.55
N GLY A 446 -26.31 -11.26 -42.55
CA GLY A 446 -27.15 -11.52 -43.73
C GLY A 446 -26.86 -10.55 -44.88
N GLY A 447 -26.98 -11.03 -46.11
CA GLY A 447 -26.78 -10.24 -47.33
C GLY A 447 -27.84 -9.15 -47.52
N VAL A 448 -27.48 -8.11 -48.27
CA VAL A 448 -28.37 -6.99 -48.60
C VAL A 448 -29.39 -7.40 -49.66
N GLY A 449 -30.68 -7.16 -49.39
CA GLY A 449 -31.77 -7.38 -50.33
C GLY A 449 -31.93 -6.22 -51.33
N SER A 450 -32.19 -6.56 -52.59
CA SER A 450 -32.44 -5.58 -53.65
C SER A 450 -33.78 -4.84 -53.48
N ASN A 451 -34.04 -3.80 -54.28
CA ASN A 451 -35.17 -2.89 -54.07
C ASN A 451 -36.54 -3.60 -53.96
N GLY A 452 -37.08 -3.63 -52.74
CA GLY A 452 -38.36 -4.28 -52.41
C GLY A 452 -38.25 -5.75 -51.98
N SER A 453 -37.13 -6.43 -52.22
CA SER A 453 -36.88 -7.81 -51.81
C SER A 453 -36.35 -7.91 -50.38
N GLY A 454 -36.46 -9.09 -49.76
CA GLY A 454 -36.12 -9.29 -48.35
C GLY A 454 -34.62 -9.39 -48.06
N GLY A 455 -34.18 -8.93 -46.88
CA GLY A 455 -32.80 -9.04 -46.42
C GLY A 455 -32.50 -10.41 -45.82
N GLY A 456 -31.27 -10.91 -45.94
CA GLY A 456 -30.91 -12.24 -45.41
C GLY A 456 -30.94 -12.30 -43.88
N GLY A 457 -31.24 -13.46 -43.30
CA GLY A 457 -31.09 -13.69 -41.86
C GLY A 457 -29.63 -13.66 -41.42
N GLY A 458 -29.35 -13.17 -40.21
CA GLY A 458 -28.01 -13.23 -39.62
C GLY A 458 -27.66 -14.65 -39.18
N GLY A 459 -26.45 -15.13 -39.50
CA GLY A 459 -26.06 -16.53 -39.30
C GLY A 459 -25.64 -16.89 -37.87
N ARG A 460 -24.85 -17.96 -37.73
CA ARG A 460 -24.49 -18.54 -36.43
C ARG A 460 -22.99 -18.39 -36.12
N ILE A 461 -22.67 -18.01 -34.88
CA ILE A 461 -21.30 -17.94 -34.36
C ILE A 461 -21.27 -18.66 -33.00
N HIS A 462 -20.47 -19.72 -32.87
CA HIS A 462 -20.38 -20.52 -31.64
C HIS A 462 -18.94 -20.66 -31.14
N PHE A 463 -18.72 -20.32 -29.87
CA PHE A 463 -17.43 -20.52 -29.19
C PHE A 463 -17.47 -21.78 -28.31
N HIS A 464 -16.80 -22.84 -28.75
CA HIS A 464 -16.67 -24.07 -27.98
C HIS A 464 -15.34 -24.07 -27.19
N TRP A 465 -15.40 -23.56 -25.96
CA TRP A 465 -14.22 -23.45 -25.10
C TRP A 465 -13.69 -24.82 -24.63
N SER A 466 -12.39 -25.05 -24.78
CA SER A 466 -11.66 -26.12 -24.07
C SER A 466 -11.04 -25.60 -22.77
N ASP A 467 -10.80 -26.49 -21.81
CA ASP A 467 -10.07 -26.24 -20.56
C ASP A 467 -10.39 -24.90 -19.86
N ILE A 468 -11.69 -24.59 -19.70
CA ILE A 468 -12.16 -23.38 -19.00
C ILE A 468 -11.58 -23.39 -17.58
N PRO A 469 -10.68 -22.46 -17.21
CA PRO A 469 -10.08 -22.46 -15.88
C PRO A 469 -11.10 -22.01 -14.83
N THR A 470 -10.94 -22.46 -13.58
CA THR A 470 -11.87 -22.21 -12.48
C THR A 470 -11.13 -21.99 -11.17
N GLY A 471 -11.69 -21.18 -10.26
CA GLY A 471 -11.05 -20.87 -8.98
C GLY A 471 -9.77 -20.04 -9.16
N ASP A 472 -8.74 -20.34 -8.36
CA ASP A 472 -7.49 -19.56 -8.32
C ASP A 472 -6.71 -19.53 -9.64
N ASP A 473 -6.85 -20.58 -10.46
CA ASP A 473 -6.28 -20.70 -11.81
C ASP A 473 -7.02 -19.87 -12.88
N TYR A 474 -8.13 -19.21 -12.52
CA TYR A 474 -8.89 -18.41 -13.48
C TYR A 474 -8.08 -17.23 -14.01
N VAL A 475 -7.87 -17.25 -15.33
CA VAL A 475 -7.29 -16.19 -16.14
C VAL A 475 -8.25 -15.91 -17.31
N PRO A 476 -8.53 -14.64 -17.67
CA PRO A 476 -9.42 -14.30 -18.78
C PRO A 476 -8.82 -14.75 -20.12
N PHE A 477 -9.23 -15.92 -20.58
CA PHE A 477 -8.79 -16.56 -21.83
C PHE A 477 -9.34 -15.91 -23.10
N ALA A 478 -10.37 -15.04 -22.98
CA ALA A 478 -11.02 -14.35 -24.09
C ALA A 478 -10.93 -12.81 -23.93
N ILE A 479 -10.08 -12.17 -24.74
CA ILE A 479 -9.90 -10.72 -24.79
C ILE A 479 -10.59 -10.18 -26.04
N VAL A 480 -11.77 -9.58 -25.88
CA VAL A 480 -12.58 -9.04 -26.98
C VAL A 480 -12.57 -7.52 -26.97
N LYS A 481 -11.83 -6.91 -27.91
CA LYS A 481 -11.84 -5.46 -28.20
C LYS A 481 -12.39 -5.15 -29.61
N GLY A 482 -12.38 -6.14 -30.50
CA GLY A 482 -12.98 -6.07 -31.83
C GLY A 482 -14.50 -6.25 -31.81
N SER A 483 -15.08 -6.38 -33.01
CA SER A 483 -16.52 -6.51 -33.23
C SER A 483 -16.93 -7.95 -33.60
N ILE A 484 -18.05 -8.40 -33.05
CA ILE A 484 -18.68 -9.69 -33.38
C ILE A 484 -20.08 -9.39 -33.91
N LEU A 485 -20.39 -9.82 -35.14
CA LEU A 485 -21.56 -9.41 -35.90
C LEU A 485 -22.34 -10.62 -36.43
N ALA A 486 -23.50 -10.92 -35.85
CA ALA A 486 -24.47 -11.88 -36.38
C ALA A 486 -25.81 -11.15 -36.60
N ARG A 487 -25.84 -10.19 -37.52
CA ARG A 487 -27.00 -9.31 -37.76
C ARG A 487 -27.77 -9.72 -39.01
N GLY A 488 -29.07 -9.43 -39.00
CA GLY A 488 -29.88 -9.50 -40.21
C GLY A 488 -29.40 -8.51 -41.27
N GLY A 489 -29.51 -8.92 -42.53
CA GLY A 489 -29.22 -8.11 -43.70
C GLY A 489 -30.24 -6.99 -43.87
N ILE A 490 -29.74 -5.82 -44.26
CA ILE A 490 -30.56 -4.65 -44.56
C ILE A 490 -31.19 -4.76 -45.96
N VAL A 491 -32.16 -3.89 -46.24
CA VAL A 491 -32.87 -3.81 -47.51
C VAL A 491 -32.89 -2.38 -48.00
N GLU A 492 -32.73 -2.20 -49.31
CA GLU A 492 -33.03 -0.93 -49.97
C GLU A 492 -34.51 -0.90 -50.41
N GLY A 493 -35.19 0.23 -50.23
CA GLY A 493 -36.58 0.40 -50.67
C GLY A 493 -37.63 -0.11 -49.67
N ARG A 494 -38.51 -1.03 -50.11
CA ARG A 494 -39.77 -1.38 -49.40
C ARG A 494 -39.87 -2.80 -48.83
N GLY A 495 -38.83 -3.63 -48.97
CA GLY A 495 -38.79 -4.96 -48.35
C GLY A 495 -38.40 -4.89 -46.86
N PHE A 496 -38.53 -6.01 -46.15
CA PHE A 496 -38.19 -6.10 -44.74
C PHE A 496 -36.75 -6.60 -44.51
N PRO A 497 -36.01 -6.05 -43.53
CA PRO A 497 -34.71 -6.58 -43.14
C PRO A 497 -34.84 -7.99 -42.54
N GLY A 498 -33.75 -8.76 -42.57
CA GLY A 498 -33.69 -10.05 -41.89
C GLY A 498 -33.61 -9.90 -40.36
N GLU A 499 -33.88 -10.98 -39.65
CA GLU A 499 -33.67 -11.06 -38.20
C GLU A 499 -32.19 -11.29 -37.86
N ASN A 500 -31.81 -10.94 -36.62
CA ASN A 500 -30.47 -11.21 -36.12
C ASN A 500 -30.26 -12.70 -35.85
N GLY A 501 -29.01 -13.13 -35.99
CA GLY A 501 -28.56 -14.49 -35.73
C GLY A 501 -28.16 -14.75 -34.29
N THR A 502 -27.57 -15.93 -34.07
CA THR A 502 -27.20 -16.42 -32.74
C THR A 502 -25.69 -16.37 -32.53
N VAL A 503 -25.24 -15.64 -31.50
CA VAL A 503 -23.89 -15.74 -30.95
C VAL A 503 -23.97 -16.53 -29.64
N THR A 504 -23.48 -17.77 -29.65
CA THR A 504 -23.56 -18.72 -28.52
C THR A 504 -22.17 -19.15 -28.07
N ALA A 505 -22.11 -19.83 -26.93
CA ALA A 505 -20.89 -20.45 -26.44
C ALA A 505 -21.25 -21.62 -25.52
N LYS A 506 -20.30 -22.56 -25.38
CA LYS A 506 -20.36 -23.67 -24.42
C LYS A 506 -20.73 -23.17 -23.01
N ASP A 507 -21.57 -23.93 -22.31
CA ASP A 507 -22.04 -23.57 -20.98
C ASP A 507 -20.89 -23.42 -19.97
N CYS A 508 -20.90 -22.30 -19.25
CA CYS A 508 -19.88 -22.00 -18.26
C CYS A 508 -20.03 -22.85 -16.98
N PRO A 509 -18.91 -23.17 -16.30
CA PRO A 509 -18.92 -23.83 -15.00
C PRO A 509 -19.48 -22.92 -13.88
N LYS A 510 -19.60 -23.47 -12.66
CA LYS A 510 -19.98 -22.73 -11.44
C LYS A 510 -19.15 -21.44 -11.30
N GLY A 511 -19.76 -20.38 -10.76
CA GLY A 511 -19.11 -19.07 -10.56
C GLY A 511 -18.95 -18.17 -11.80
N LEU A 512 -19.03 -18.71 -13.03
CA LEU A 512 -18.82 -17.98 -14.29
C LEU A 512 -20.09 -17.81 -15.13
N TYR A 513 -20.21 -16.77 -15.98
CA TYR A 513 -21.37 -16.53 -16.85
C TYR A 513 -21.04 -15.79 -18.16
N GLY A 514 -21.99 -15.81 -19.11
CA GLY A 514 -21.90 -15.15 -20.41
C GLY A 514 -21.05 -15.92 -21.43
N THR A 515 -21.07 -15.50 -22.70
CA THR A 515 -20.40 -16.19 -23.82
C THR A 515 -18.88 -16.36 -23.68
N PHE A 516 -18.26 -15.65 -22.73
CA PHE A 516 -16.82 -15.64 -22.47
C PHE A 516 -16.49 -16.07 -21.02
N CYS A 517 -17.42 -16.73 -20.33
CA CYS A 517 -17.31 -17.20 -18.95
C CYS A 517 -16.59 -16.21 -18.01
N LYS A 518 -17.21 -15.05 -17.83
CA LYS A 518 -16.76 -14.00 -16.91
C LYS A 518 -17.26 -14.26 -15.50
N GLU A 519 -16.50 -13.83 -14.50
CA GLU A 519 -16.81 -14.01 -13.08
C GLU A 519 -18.17 -13.37 -12.73
N CYS A 520 -19.02 -14.08 -11.97
CA CYS A 520 -20.26 -13.51 -11.43
C CYS A 520 -19.96 -12.25 -10.58
N PRO A 521 -20.82 -11.22 -10.59
CA PRO A 521 -20.59 -9.98 -9.83
C PRO A 521 -20.33 -10.19 -8.34
N VAL A 522 -19.48 -9.35 -7.74
CA VAL A 522 -19.17 -9.40 -6.30
C VAL A 522 -20.47 -9.28 -5.47
N GLY A 523 -20.66 -10.18 -4.51
CA GLY A 523 -21.91 -10.31 -3.75
C GLY A 523 -22.98 -11.19 -4.43
N THR A 524 -22.61 -11.93 -5.48
CA THR A 524 -23.43 -13.01 -6.06
C THR A 524 -22.64 -14.32 -6.13
N TYR A 525 -23.35 -15.44 -6.14
CA TYR A 525 -22.80 -16.80 -6.30
C TYR A 525 -23.57 -17.57 -7.39
N LYS A 526 -23.00 -18.67 -7.88
CA LYS A 526 -23.62 -19.52 -8.90
C LYS A 526 -23.18 -20.98 -8.76
N ASN A 527 -24.11 -21.84 -8.34
CA ASN A 527 -23.88 -23.26 -8.04
C ASN A 527 -24.19 -24.23 -9.20
N ILE A 528 -24.77 -23.75 -10.29
CA ILE A 528 -25.17 -24.53 -11.47
C ILE A 528 -24.36 -24.14 -12.72
N THR A 529 -24.19 -25.07 -13.64
CA THR A 529 -23.63 -24.81 -14.98
C THR A 529 -24.61 -24.01 -15.84
N GLY A 530 -24.10 -23.25 -16.82
CA GLY A 530 -24.94 -22.49 -17.75
C GLY A 530 -24.27 -21.20 -18.24
N SER A 531 -24.72 -20.59 -19.33
CA SER A 531 -24.17 -19.31 -19.82
C SER A 531 -25.00 -18.05 -19.50
N SER A 532 -26.22 -18.14 -18.96
CA SER A 532 -27.07 -16.97 -18.70
C SER A 532 -26.73 -16.19 -17.41
N LYS A 533 -26.89 -14.86 -17.44
CA LYS A 533 -26.56 -13.93 -16.33
C LYS A 533 -27.49 -14.08 -15.11
N SER A 534 -28.73 -14.50 -15.34
CA SER A 534 -29.74 -14.74 -14.29
C SER A 534 -29.39 -15.87 -13.32
N LEU A 535 -28.35 -16.65 -13.61
CA LEU A 535 -27.86 -17.74 -12.75
C LEU A 535 -26.91 -17.25 -11.64
N CYS A 536 -26.46 -16.00 -11.65
CA CYS A 536 -25.70 -15.39 -10.56
C CYS A 536 -26.69 -14.86 -9.49
N SER A 537 -27.01 -15.66 -8.49
CA SER A 537 -27.92 -15.32 -7.38
C SER A 537 -27.24 -14.46 -6.31
N PRO A 538 -27.92 -13.46 -5.71
CA PRO A 538 -27.34 -12.64 -4.65
C PRO A 538 -27.04 -13.46 -3.39
N CYS A 539 -25.94 -13.13 -2.72
CA CYS A 539 -25.55 -13.75 -1.46
C CYS A 539 -26.51 -13.35 -0.30
N PRO A 540 -26.79 -14.26 0.65
CA PRO A 540 -27.64 -13.96 1.80
C PRO A 540 -27.03 -12.90 2.73
N ALA A 541 -27.78 -11.83 2.98
CA ALA A 541 -27.31 -10.68 3.76
C ALA A 541 -27.14 -10.95 5.27
N TYR A 542 -27.78 -11.99 5.82
CA TYR A 542 -27.65 -12.36 7.24
C TYR A 542 -26.30 -13.03 7.57
N GLU A 543 -25.51 -13.40 6.56
CA GLU A 543 -24.19 -14.06 6.71
C GLU A 543 -23.03 -13.05 6.69
N LEU A 544 -23.29 -11.77 6.43
CA LEU A 544 -22.29 -10.71 6.32
C LEU A 544 -22.23 -9.85 7.60
N PRO A 545 -21.12 -9.84 8.36
CA PRO A 545 -20.95 -8.95 9.51
C PRO A 545 -21.04 -7.46 9.13
N HIS A 546 -21.57 -6.61 10.01
CA HIS A 546 -21.77 -5.17 9.72
C HIS A 546 -20.50 -4.38 9.35
N ARG A 547 -19.30 -4.88 9.68
CA ARG A 547 -18.00 -4.29 9.33
C ARG A 547 -17.24 -5.10 8.25
N ALA A 548 -17.95 -5.91 7.46
CA ALA A 548 -17.43 -6.74 6.38
C ALA A 548 -17.93 -6.32 4.99
N ILE A 549 -17.17 -6.69 3.96
CA ILE A 549 -17.50 -6.52 2.54
C ILE A 549 -17.19 -7.82 1.78
N TYR A 550 -18.04 -8.19 0.82
CA TYR A 550 -17.76 -9.35 -0.04
C TYR A 550 -16.45 -9.16 -0.82
N MET A 551 -15.67 -10.23 -0.92
CA MET A 551 -14.35 -10.22 -1.54
C MET A 551 -14.43 -10.65 -3.00
N HIS A 552 -13.61 -10.03 -3.85
CA HIS A 552 -13.38 -10.52 -5.20
C HIS A 552 -12.54 -11.81 -5.12
N ILE A 553 -13.11 -12.94 -5.55
CA ILE A 553 -12.40 -14.22 -5.71
C ILE A 553 -12.30 -14.56 -7.19
N ARG A 554 -11.14 -15.12 -7.58
CA ARG A 554 -10.88 -15.53 -8.96
C ARG A 554 -11.77 -16.69 -9.37
N GLY A 555 -12.30 -16.63 -10.59
CA GLY A 555 -13.26 -17.63 -11.09
C GLY A 555 -14.69 -17.45 -10.56
N GLY A 556 -14.95 -16.41 -9.76
CA GLY A 556 -16.24 -16.15 -9.14
C GLY A 556 -16.59 -17.09 -8.00
N VAL A 557 -17.77 -16.90 -7.39
CA VAL A 557 -18.21 -17.65 -6.21
C VAL A 557 -19.14 -18.78 -6.64
N ALA A 558 -18.75 -20.03 -6.38
CA ALA A 558 -19.56 -21.20 -6.71
C ALA A 558 -20.66 -21.50 -5.67
N GLU A 559 -20.35 -21.35 -4.38
CA GLU A 559 -21.15 -21.88 -3.26
C GLU A 559 -21.19 -20.89 -2.07
N THR A 560 -22.15 -21.08 -1.16
CA THR A 560 -22.36 -20.26 0.04
C THR A 560 -21.79 -20.94 1.30
N PRO A 561 -21.28 -20.22 2.31
CA PRO A 561 -21.33 -18.76 2.49
C PRO A 561 -20.38 -18.01 1.55
N CYS A 562 -20.81 -16.84 1.08
CA CYS A 562 -20.00 -16.07 0.13
C CYS A 562 -18.77 -15.44 0.82
N PRO A 563 -17.59 -15.47 0.18
CA PRO A 563 -16.35 -14.97 0.77
C PRO A 563 -16.42 -13.47 1.04
N TYR A 564 -16.09 -13.07 2.26
CA TYR A 564 -15.98 -11.68 2.68
C TYR A 564 -14.63 -11.41 3.35
N LYS A 565 -14.29 -10.13 3.46
CA LYS A 565 -13.21 -9.63 4.31
C LYS A 565 -13.70 -8.45 5.12
N CYS A 566 -13.05 -8.15 6.23
CA CYS A 566 -13.36 -6.93 6.98
C CYS A 566 -12.95 -5.68 6.19
N VAL A 567 -13.59 -4.54 6.46
CA VAL A 567 -13.32 -3.26 5.77
C VAL A 567 -11.88 -2.78 5.97
N SER A 568 -11.21 -3.22 7.03
CA SER A 568 -9.83 -2.86 7.39
C SER A 568 -9.20 -4.00 8.21
N ASP A 569 -7.90 -4.21 8.06
CA ASP A 569 -7.12 -5.23 8.78
C ASP A 569 -7.09 -5.04 10.32
N ARG A 570 -7.60 -3.89 10.80
CA ARG A 570 -7.85 -3.60 12.23
C ARG A 570 -8.94 -4.50 12.85
N TYR A 571 -9.76 -5.15 12.02
CA TYR A 571 -10.86 -6.01 12.44
C TYR A 571 -10.56 -7.47 12.13
N ARG A 572 -10.76 -8.36 13.12
CA ARG A 572 -10.47 -9.79 12.99
C ARG A 572 -11.67 -10.59 12.51
N MET A 573 -11.43 -11.50 11.57
CA MET A 573 -12.40 -12.47 11.09
C MET A 573 -12.63 -13.57 12.15
N PRO A 574 -13.83 -14.16 12.27
CA PRO A 574 -14.97 -14.01 11.37
C PRO A 574 -15.80 -12.73 11.60
N HIS A 575 -16.02 -12.30 12.83
CA HIS A 575 -17.06 -11.30 13.14
C HIS A 575 -16.69 -9.83 12.85
N CYS A 576 -15.46 -9.55 12.41
CA CYS A 576 -14.93 -8.20 12.19
C CYS A 576 -14.96 -7.31 13.45
N PHE A 577 -14.63 -7.91 14.60
CA PHE A 577 -14.41 -7.23 15.87
C PHE A 577 -12.98 -6.69 15.99
N THR A 578 -12.80 -5.63 16.77
CA THR A 578 -11.48 -5.18 17.24
C THR A 578 -10.93 -6.11 18.32
N ALA A 579 -9.61 -6.08 18.55
CA ALA A 579 -8.97 -6.93 19.58
C ALA A 579 -9.51 -6.72 21.02
N LEU A 580 -10.06 -5.54 21.33
CA LEU A 580 -10.71 -5.27 22.62
C LEU A 580 -12.13 -5.86 22.68
N GLU A 581 -12.92 -5.71 21.62
CA GLU A 581 -14.25 -6.34 21.51
C GLU A 581 -14.11 -7.88 21.54
N GLU A 582 -13.11 -8.44 20.85
CA GLU A 582 -12.78 -9.88 20.86
C GLU A 582 -12.45 -10.39 22.27
N LEU A 583 -11.64 -9.67 23.04
CA LEU A 583 -11.34 -9.99 24.45
C LEU A 583 -12.60 -9.93 25.32
N ILE A 584 -13.43 -8.91 25.13
CA ILE A 584 -14.66 -8.73 25.93
C ILE A 584 -15.67 -9.84 25.64
N TYR A 585 -15.91 -10.19 24.37
CA TYR A 585 -16.88 -11.23 24.00
C TYR A 585 -16.41 -12.65 24.28
N THR A 586 -15.10 -12.94 24.23
CA THR A 586 -14.56 -14.26 24.64
C THR A 586 -14.76 -14.53 26.13
N PHE A 587 -14.81 -13.49 26.99
CA PHE A 587 -15.18 -13.59 28.40
C PHE A 587 -16.70 -13.45 28.67
N GLY A 588 -17.56 -13.64 27.66
CA GLY A 588 -19.03 -13.60 27.83
C GLY A 588 -19.65 -12.21 27.76
N GLY A 589 -18.91 -11.20 27.31
CA GLY A 589 -19.38 -9.84 27.10
C GLY A 589 -19.05 -8.85 28.23
N PRO A 590 -19.42 -7.56 28.07
CA PRO A 590 -18.92 -6.47 28.91
C PRO A 590 -19.13 -6.66 30.42
N TRP A 591 -20.29 -7.19 30.81
CA TRP A 591 -20.67 -7.38 32.21
C TRP A 591 -19.84 -8.46 32.91
N PHE A 592 -19.65 -9.62 32.27
CA PHE A 592 -18.85 -10.71 32.83
C PHE A 592 -17.36 -10.35 32.89
N PHE A 593 -16.83 -9.73 31.82
CA PHE A 593 -15.45 -9.23 31.79
C PHE A 593 -15.20 -8.20 32.92
N GLY A 594 -16.10 -7.23 33.10
CA GLY A 594 -15.99 -6.21 34.15
C GLY A 594 -16.02 -6.79 35.57
N LEU A 595 -16.92 -7.75 35.83
CA LEU A 595 -16.99 -8.43 37.13
C LEU A 595 -15.71 -9.23 37.43
N LEU A 596 -15.23 -10.02 36.46
CA LEU A 596 -14.00 -10.82 36.60
C LEU A 596 -12.78 -9.93 36.86
N LEU A 597 -12.63 -8.84 36.09
CA LEU A 597 -11.56 -7.85 36.30
C LEU A 597 -11.64 -7.22 37.70
N SER A 598 -12.83 -6.85 38.18
CA SER A 598 -13.00 -6.26 39.52
C SER A 598 -12.59 -7.21 40.65
N GLY A 599 -12.95 -8.50 40.55
CA GLY A 599 -12.54 -9.52 41.53
C GLY A 599 -11.03 -9.76 41.53
N LEU A 600 -10.41 -9.80 40.35
CA LEU A 600 -8.96 -9.93 40.21
C LEU A 600 -8.21 -8.73 40.84
N LEU A 601 -8.69 -7.50 40.62
CA LEU A 601 -8.10 -6.29 41.19
C LEU A 601 -8.15 -6.29 42.73
N VAL A 602 -9.27 -6.70 43.33
CA VAL A 602 -9.41 -6.81 44.80
C VAL A 602 -8.49 -7.89 45.36
N LEU A 603 -8.40 -9.06 44.71
CA LEU A 603 -7.51 -10.15 45.14
C LEU A 603 -6.03 -9.73 45.09
N LEU A 604 -5.61 -9.07 44.01
CA LEU A 604 -4.25 -8.54 43.87
C LEU A 604 -3.97 -7.41 44.88
N ALA A 605 -4.96 -6.56 45.20
CA ALA A 605 -4.80 -5.50 46.20
C ALA A 605 -4.62 -6.06 47.62
N LEU A 606 -5.32 -7.15 47.96
CA LEU A 606 -5.13 -7.89 49.22
C LEU A 606 -3.71 -8.48 49.29
N VAL A 607 -3.23 -9.10 48.21
CA VAL A 607 -1.86 -9.64 48.14
C VAL A 607 -0.81 -8.52 48.29
N LEU A 608 -0.98 -7.38 47.63
CA LEU A 608 -0.07 -6.23 47.79
C LEU A 608 -0.12 -5.63 49.21
N SER A 609 -1.30 -5.55 49.83
CA SER A 609 -1.43 -5.07 51.21
C SER A 609 -0.73 -6.00 52.21
N ILE A 610 -0.89 -7.32 52.06
CA ILE A 610 -0.19 -8.33 52.88
C ILE A 610 1.33 -8.26 52.65
N ALA A 611 1.77 -8.11 51.39
CA ALA A 611 3.18 -7.94 51.06
C ALA A 611 3.77 -6.68 51.70
N ARG A 612 3.06 -5.53 51.61
CA ARG A 612 3.48 -4.29 52.29
C ARG A 612 3.63 -4.49 53.79
N MET A 613 2.64 -5.08 54.46
CA MET A 613 2.71 -5.34 55.90
C MET A 613 3.92 -6.23 56.26
N LYS A 614 4.20 -7.27 55.46
CA LYS A 614 5.31 -8.20 55.69
C LYS A 614 6.70 -7.62 55.39
N PHE A 615 6.84 -6.73 54.41
CA PHE A 615 8.14 -6.16 54.00
C PHE A 615 8.47 -4.79 54.64
N VAL A 616 7.49 -4.10 55.22
CA VAL A 616 7.66 -2.75 55.79
C VAL A 616 7.40 -2.71 57.30
N GLY A 617 6.53 -3.59 57.83
CA GLY A 617 6.07 -3.56 59.23
C GLY A 617 6.86 -4.45 60.20
N THR A 618 8.18 -4.54 60.06
CA THR A 618 9.03 -5.43 60.88
C THR A 618 9.57 -4.81 62.17
N ASP A 619 9.37 -3.51 62.39
CA ASP A 619 9.68 -2.82 63.65
C ASP A 619 8.39 -2.18 64.20
N GLU A 620 8.06 -2.50 65.46
CA GLU A 620 7.01 -1.92 66.33
C GLU A 620 5.52 -2.07 65.86
N PHE A 621 4.58 -2.63 66.63
CA PHE A 621 4.59 -3.48 67.84
C PHE A 621 3.20 -4.20 67.98
N PRO A 622 2.76 -4.85 69.11
CA PRO A 622 1.73 -5.89 69.05
C PRO A 622 0.33 -5.48 69.58
N GLY A 623 -0.69 -6.26 69.19
CA GLY A 623 -1.93 -6.44 69.96
C GLY A 623 -3.04 -5.38 69.77
N PRO A 624 -4.33 -5.75 69.85
CA PRO A 624 -5.44 -4.82 69.64
C PRO A 624 -6.10 -4.28 70.93
N ALA A 625 -6.72 -3.09 70.77
CA ALA A 625 -7.76 -2.46 71.61
C ALA A 625 -7.36 -1.85 72.97
N PRO A 626 -8.14 -0.88 73.51
CA PRO A 626 -9.04 0.09 72.85
C PRO A 626 -8.75 1.56 73.24
N THR A 627 -9.50 2.49 72.63
CA THR A 627 -9.35 3.95 72.78
C THR A 627 -9.70 4.51 74.17
N GLN A 628 -8.89 5.45 74.68
CA GLN A 628 -9.31 6.50 75.62
C GLN A 628 -8.81 7.89 75.18
N HIS A 629 -9.34 8.95 75.79
CA HIS A 629 -9.08 10.35 75.41
C HIS A 629 -7.75 10.89 75.95
N GLY A 630 -7.29 12.00 75.36
CA GLY A 630 -5.90 12.46 75.46
C GLY A 630 -5.48 13.04 76.81
N SER A 631 -4.26 12.69 77.19
CA SER A 631 -3.38 13.40 78.11
C SER A 631 -1.93 12.98 77.81
N GLN A 632 -0.99 13.92 77.82
CA GLN A 632 0.47 13.71 77.88
C GLN A 632 1.08 12.56 77.07
N ILE A 633 1.71 12.89 75.94
CA ILE A 633 2.84 12.09 75.44
C ILE A 633 4.09 12.54 76.22
N ASP A 634 4.42 11.84 77.30
CA ASP A 634 5.70 12.05 77.99
C ASP A 634 6.85 11.57 77.08
N HIS A 635 7.61 12.52 76.54
CA HIS A 635 8.84 12.23 75.78
C HIS A 635 10.09 12.28 76.67
N SER A 636 10.08 11.45 77.72
CA SER A 636 11.29 10.97 78.40
C SER A 636 11.59 9.52 78.00
N PHE A 637 11.71 9.26 76.69
CA PHE A 637 12.31 8.00 76.23
C PHE A 637 13.81 8.02 76.58
N PRO A 638 14.34 7.04 77.33
CA PRO A 638 15.77 6.98 77.63
C PRO A 638 16.54 6.64 76.36
N PHE A 639 17.22 7.62 75.78
CA PHE A 639 18.09 7.40 74.63
C PHE A 639 19.31 6.61 75.10
N LEU A 640 19.56 5.43 74.51
CA LEU A 640 20.67 4.58 74.91
C LEU A 640 22.01 5.23 74.51
N GLU A 641 22.89 5.39 75.51
CA GLU A 641 24.26 5.90 75.36
C GLU A 641 24.95 5.18 74.19
N SER A 642 25.29 5.95 73.16
CA SER A 642 25.90 5.44 71.94
C SER A 642 26.70 6.55 71.26
N LEU A 643 27.61 6.15 70.36
CA LEU A 643 28.73 6.96 69.86
C LEU A 643 28.37 8.34 69.25
N ASN A 644 27.09 8.63 69.00
CA ASN A 644 26.65 9.95 68.54
C ASN A 644 26.83 11.04 69.61
N GLU A 645 26.70 10.73 70.90
CA GLU A 645 26.78 11.76 71.97
C GLU A 645 28.19 12.33 72.16
N VAL A 646 29.22 11.49 71.97
CA VAL A 646 30.63 11.91 71.86
C VAL A 646 30.87 12.75 70.59
N LEU A 647 29.94 12.72 69.63
CA LEU A 647 29.90 13.55 68.43
C LEU A 647 29.01 14.81 68.61
N GLU A 648 28.10 14.82 69.60
CA GLU A 648 27.33 16.01 70.00
C GLU A 648 28.22 17.00 70.76
N THR A 649 29.11 16.54 71.64
CA THR A 649 30.07 17.41 72.36
C THR A 649 30.99 18.17 71.40
N ASN A 650 31.54 17.48 70.40
CA ASN A 650 32.31 18.12 69.31
C ASN A 650 31.46 19.13 68.51
N ARG A 651 30.18 18.83 68.24
CA ARG A 651 29.25 19.77 67.56
C ARG A 651 28.88 20.99 68.41
N ALA A 652 28.85 20.86 69.73
CA ALA A 652 28.61 21.99 70.63
C ALA A 652 29.75 23.02 70.53
N GLU A 653 31.02 22.57 70.52
CA GLU A 653 32.16 23.46 70.32
C GLU A 653 32.15 24.17 68.95
N GLU A 654 31.70 23.49 67.88
CA GLU A 654 31.51 24.12 66.57
C GLU A 654 30.52 25.30 66.59
N SER A 655 29.42 25.17 67.34
CA SER A 655 28.38 26.21 67.42
C SER A 655 28.93 27.54 67.99
N HIS A 656 29.80 27.45 69.00
CA HIS A 656 30.45 28.62 69.61
C HIS A 656 31.51 29.27 68.72
N CYS A 657 31.90 28.65 67.60
CA CYS A 657 32.87 29.20 66.66
C CYS A 657 32.23 29.81 65.41
N HIS A 658 30.90 29.66 65.22
CA HIS A 658 30.19 30.16 64.03
C HIS A 658 30.01 31.69 64.05
N VAL A 659 30.31 32.33 62.92
CA VAL A 659 30.20 33.80 62.74
C VAL A 659 28.96 34.18 61.93
N HIS A 660 28.87 33.67 60.71
CA HIS A 660 27.88 34.11 59.74
C HIS A 660 27.52 32.97 58.78
N ARG A 661 26.27 33.00 58.30
CA ARG A 661 25.74 32.08 57.30
C ARG A 661 25.40 32.87 56.04
N MET A 662 26.18 32.67 54.99
CA MET A 662 25.94 33.28 53.69
C MET A 662 25.07 32.34 52.84
N PHE A 663 23.89 32.79 52.40
CA PHE A 663 23.00 31.99 51.55
C PHE A 663 23.36 32.15 50.07
N PHE A 664 23.16 31.09 49.30
CA PHE A 664 23.27 31.15 47.84
C PHE A 664 22.01 31.76 47.21
N MET A 665 22.20 32.63 46.23
CA MET A 665 21.14 33.23 45.42
C MET A 665 20.69 32.25 44.33
N GLY A 666 19.40 32.31 43.95
CA GLY A 666 18.78 31.50 42.91
C GLY A 666 18.22 30.13 43.37
N PRO A 667 17.20 29.57 42.69
CA PRO A 667 16.48 28.34 43.07
C PRO A 667 17.16 27.02 42.62
N ASN A 668 18.47 27.03 42.35
CA ASN A 668 19.25 25.88 41.87
C ASN A 668 18.67 25.20 40.61
N THR A 669 18.23 25.98 39.63
CA THR A 669 17.67 25.49 38.35
C THR A 669 18.73 25.55 37.26
N PHE A 670 18.47 24.92 36.10
CA PHE A 670 19.39 25.00 34.96
C PHE A 670 19.45 26.40 34.34
N SER A 671 18.41 27.23 34.53
CA SER A 671 18.36 28.64 34.15
C SER A 671 18.98 29.58 35.19
N GLU A 672 18.86 29.24 36.48
CA GLU A 672 19.43 29.99 37.61
C GLU A 672 20.13 29.03 38.58
N PRO A 673 21.43 28.74 38.35
CA PRO A 673 22.24 28.01 39.31
C PRO A 673 22.45 28.82 40.59
N TRP A 674 22.83 28.14 41.66
CA TRP A 674 23.35 28.79 42.87
C TRP A 674 24.54 29.70 42.55
N HIS A 675 24.54 30.90 43.12
CA HIS A 675 25.65 31.84 43.05
C HIS A 675 25.76 32.68 44.34
N LEU A 676 26.95 33.20 44.62
CA LEU A 676 27.23 34.16 45.69
C LEU A 676 27.55 35.55 45.09
N PRO A 677 27.17 36.66 45.74
CA PRO A 677 27.56 38.01 45.33
C PRO A 677 29.06 38.27 45.57
N HIS A 678 29.69 39.03 44.67
CA HIS A 678 31.12 39.43 44.71
C HIS A 678 31.40 40.57 45.70
N THR A 679 30.70 40.58 46.84
CA THR A 679 30.85 41.56 47.92
C THR A 679 30.70 40.83 49.27
N PRO A 680 31.75 40.76 50.11
CA PRO A 680 31.62 40.14 51.43
C PRO A 680 30.66 40.98 52.31
N PRO A 681 29.68 40.37 53.00
CA PRO A 681 28.80 41.08 53.92
C PRO A 681 29.57 41.62 55.14
N GLU A 682 29.06 42.70 55.75
CA GLU A 682 29.69 43.43 56.89
C GLU A 682 30.16 42.53 58.05
N GLN A 683 29.52 41.37 58.23
CA GLN A 683 29.82 40.43 59.31
C GLN A 683 31.05 39.54 59.06
N ILE A 684 31.64 39.54 57.84
CA ILE A 684 32.83 38.73 57.51
C ILE A 684 34.01 39.54 56.95
N THR A 685 33.84 40.82 56.63
CA THR A 685 34.91 41.70 56.08
C THR A 685 36.16 41.72 56.96
N ASP A 686 36.03 41.58 58.27
CA ASP A 686 37.16 41.60 59.22
C ASP A 686 37.95 40.28 59.31
N ILE A 687 37.36 39.18 58.84
CA ILE A 687 37.96 37.83 58.84
C ILE A 687 38.57 37.51 57.46
N VAL A 688 38.17 38.24 56.43
CA VAL A 688 38.34 37.86 55.03
C VAL A 688 39.19 38.88 54.24
N TYR A 689 39.99 38.41 53.28
CA TYR A 689 40.65 39.27 52.29
C TYR A 689 39.76 39.42 51.05
N GLU A 690 39.31 40.64 50.75
CA GLU A 690 38.29 40.93 49.72
C GLU A 690 38.71 40.43 48.32
N ASP A 691 39.93 40.72 47.87
CA ASP A 691 40.46 40.26 46.57
C ASP A 691 40.56 38.73 46.43
N ALA A 692 40.76 38.02 47.55
CA ALA A 692 40.83 36.56 47.58
C ALA A 692 39.44 35.94 47.72
N PHE A 693 38.52 36.61 48.41
CA PHE A 693 37.11 36.24 48.49
C PHE A 693 36.41 36.36 47.14
N ASN A 694 36.65 37.43 46.38
CA ASN A 694 36.02 37.62 45.09
C ASN A 694 36.43 36.52 44.09
N LYS A 695 37.69 36.08 44.11
CA LYS A 695 38.17 34.91 43.33
C LYS A 695 37.55 33.60 43.81
N PHE A 696 37.44 33.39 45.13
CA PHE A 696 36.75 32.25 45.71
C PHE A 696 35.26 32.20 45.33
N VAL A 697 34.61 33.37 45.23
CA VAL A 697 33.24 33.52 44.71
C VAL A 697 33.18 33.22 43.21
N ASP A 698 34.15 33.67 42.40
CA ASP A 698 34.25 33.31 40.99
C ASP A 698 34.37 31.78 40.80
N ASP A 699 35.26 31.14 41.55
CA ASP A 699 35.48 29.68 41.53
C ASP A 699 34.22 28.91 41.98
N ILE A 700 33.58 29.32 43.08
CA ILE A 700 32.33 28.70 43.56
C ILE A 700 31.19 28.91 42.56
N ASN A 701 31.06 30.10 41.96
CA ASN A 701 30.02 30.39 40.97
C ASN A 701 30.23 29.55 39.70
N ALA A 702 31.48 29.39 39.25
CA ALA A 702 31.84 28.52 38.14
C ALA A 702 31.60 27.02 38.45
N LEU A 703 31.91 26.57 39.67
CA LEU A 703 31.66 25.20 40.13
C LEU A 703 30.16 24.90 40.28
N ALA A 704 29.35 25.89 40.70
CA ALA A 704 27.90 25.78 40.82
C ALA A 704 27.21 25.80 39.44
N ALA A 705 27.63 26.67 38.52
CA ALA A 705 27.02 26.87 37.20
C ALA A 705 26.80 25.58 36.37
N TYR A 706 25.59 25.38 35.86
CA TYR A 706 25.25 24.20 35.05
C TYR A 706 25.79 24.33 33.62
N GLN A 707 26.36 23.24 33.07
CA GLN A 707 26.74 23.21 31.66
C GLN A 707 25.50 23.05 30.78
N TRP A 708 25.47 23.71 29.61
CA TRP A 708 24.29 23.80 28.73
C TRP A 708 23.67 22.44 28.36
N TRP A 709 24.51 21.41 28.20
CA TRP A 709 24.07 20.05 27.87
C TRP A 709 23.32 19.38 29.04
N GLU A 710 23.56 19.78 30.30
CA GLU A 710 22.85 19.23 31.47
C GLU A 710 21.38 19.65 31.47
N GLY A 711 21.15 20.94 31.18
CA GLY A 711 19.81 21.50 30.99
C GLY A 711 19.13 20.94 29.73
N SER A 712 19.90 20.72 28.65
CA SER A 712 19.39 20.10 27.42
C SER A 712 18.93 18.66 27.67
N ILE A 713 19.74 17.83 28.35
CA ILE A 713 19.34 16.47 28.76
C ILE A 713 18.11 16.51 29.66
N CYS A 714 18.05 17.42 30.64
CA CYS A 714 16.87 17.53 31.51
C CYS A 714 15.62 17.95 30.72
N SER A 715 15.73 18.85 29.75
CA SER A 715 14.62 19.29 28.89
C SER A 715 14.11 18.15 28.00
N ILE A 716 15.02 17.37 27.43
CA ILE A 716 14.69 16.16 26.65
C ILE A 716 14.00 15.12 27.55
N LEU A 717 14.53 14.87 28.75
CA LEU A 717 13.90 13.96 29.72
C LEU A 717 12.54 14.47 30.21
N CYS A 718 12.33 15.78 30.37
CA CYS A 718 11.02 16.32 30.76
C CYS A 718 9.93 15.98 29.73
N ILE A 719 10.29 15.93 28.44
CA ILE A 719 9.38 15.56 27.35
C ILE A 719 9.18 14.04 27.29
N LEU A 720 10.26 13.25 27.35
CA LEU A 720 10.20 11.79 27.18
C LEU A 720 9.70 11.05 28.44
N SER A 721 10.07 11.54 29.63
CA SER A 721 10.00 10.80 30.89
C SER A 721 10.20 11.69 32.13
N TYR A 722 9.23 12.55 32.44
CA TYR A 722 9.21 13.43 33.63
C TYR A 722 9.81 12.85 34.95
N PRO A 723 9.52 11.60 35.41
CA PRO A 723 10.14 11.06 36.63
C PRO A 723 11.64 10.77 36.50
N LEU A 724 12.13 10.47 35.29
CA LEU A 724 13.58 10.40 35.02
C LEU A 724 14.20 11.79 34.94
N ALA A 725 13.48 12.79 34.41
CA ALA A 725 13.94 14.18 34.43
C ALA A 725 14.13 14.71 35.86
N TRP A 726 13.13 14.49 36.73
CA TRP A 726 13.18 14.90 38.13
C TRP A 726 14.32 14.19 38.90
N SER A 727 14.47 12.88 38.72
CA SER A 727 15.54 12.12 39.38
C SER A 727 16.93 12.45 38.83
N TRP A 728 17.06 12.74 37.54
CA TRP A 728 18.28 13.29 36.93
C TRP A 728 18.64 14.66 37.51
N GLN A 729 17.69 15.61 37.58
CA GLN A 729 17.90 16.93 38.16
C GLN A 729 18.33 16.84 39.62
N GLN A 730 17.65 16.01 40.42
CA GLN A 730 18.01 15.75 41.81
C GLN A 730 19.40 15.10 41.94
N TRP A 731 19.79 14.20 41.04
CA TRP A 731 21.13 13.62 41.01
C TRP A 731 22.22 14.64 40.64
N ARG A 732 21.99 15.51 39.62
CA ARG A 732 22.92 16.59 39.27
C ARG A 732 23.08 17.58 40.41
N ARG A 733 21.99 17.99 41.08
CA ARG A 733 22.03 18.84 42.30
C ARG A 733 22.86 18.21 43.42
N ARG A 734 22.66 16.92 43.72
CA ARG A 734 23.48 16.19 44.71
C ARG A 734 24.95 16.17 44.33
N LYS A 735 25.28 15.85 43.08
CA LYS A 735 26.67 15.81 42.60
C LYS A 735 27.34 17.18 42.62
N LYS A 736 26.60 18.27 42.34
CA LYS A 736 27.07 19.66 42.48
C LYS A 736 27.35 20.03 43.93
N LEU A 737 26.44 19.72 44.86
CA LEU A 737 26.64 19.93 46.30
C LEU A 737 27.82 19.12 46.86
N GLN A 738 28.00 17.88 46.40
CA GLN A 738 29.16 17.05 46.75
C GLN A 738 30.45 17.72 46.28
N ARG A 739 30.53 18.16 45.01
CA ARG A 739 31.70 18.88 44.49
C ARG A 739 32.00 20.18 45.22
N LEU A 740 30.99 20.98 45.55
CA LEU A 740 31.20 22.22 46.34
C LEU A 740 31.71 21.92 47.75
N ARG A 741 31.30 20.80 48.36
CA ARG A 741 31.82 20.33 49.65
C ARG A 741 33.23 19.76 49.56
N GLU A 742 33.54 19.03 48.49
CA GLU A 742 34.88 18.47 48.22
C GLU A 742 35.89 19.61 47.95
N PHE A 743 35.49 20.61 47.14
CA PHE A 743 36.28 21.81 46.87
C PHE A 743 36.60 22.58 48.16
N VAL A 744 35.57 23.01 48.89
CA VAL A 744 35.72 23.81 50.13
C VAL A 744 36.38 23.05 51.28
N ARG A 745 36.41 21.70 51.25
CA ARG A 745 37.07 20.89 52.29
C ARG A 745 38.50 20.47 51.96
N SER A 746 38.87 20.41 50.68
CA SER A 746 40.12 19.71 50.29
C SER A 746 40.79 20.15 48.99
N GLU A 747 40.17 20.98 48.14
CA GLU A 747 40.82 21.50 46.92
C GLU A 747 41.15 23.01 47.02
N TYR A 748 40.54 23.73 47.97
CA TYR A 748 40.76 25.16 48.18
C TYR A 748 41.52 25.44 49.48
N ASP A 749 42.67 26.13 49.40
CA ASP A 749 43.59 26.46 50.51
C ASP A 749 43.02 27.43 51.58
N HIS A 750 41.70 27.68 51.56
CA HIS A 750 41.01 28.70 52.37
C HIS A 750 41.65 30.10 52.31
N SER A 751 42.33 30.44 51.22
CA SER A 751 43.20 31.62 51.08
C SER A 751 42.49 32.97 51.29
N CYS A 752 41.16 33.01 51.24
CA CYS A 752 40.34 34.15 51.61
C CYS A 752 40.34 34.45 53.13
N LEU A 753 40.61 33.47 54.00
CA LEU A 753 40.62 33.66 55.46
C LEU A 753 41.94 34.29 55.94
N ARG A 754 41.87 35.21 56.91
CA ARG A 754 43.04 35.88 57.50
C ARG A 754 43.81 34.95 58.44
N SER A 755 43.13 34.22 59.34
CA SER A 755 43.69 33.20 60.23
C SER A 755 44.62 32.23 59.50
N CYS A 756 45.75 31.90 60.13
CA CYS A 756 46.68 30.89 59.61
C CYS A 756 46.24 29.48 59.99
N ARG A 757 45.62 29.30 61.17
CA ARG A 757 45.17 27.98 61.65
C ARG A 757 43.96 27.45 60.87
N SER A 758 42.98 28.29 60.58
CA SER A 758 41.78 27.89 59.81
C SER A 758 42.15 27.41 58.40
N ARG A 759 43.14 28.07 57.77
CA ARG A 759 43.77 27.66 56.51
C ARG A 759 44.52 26.34 56.64
N ALA A 760 45.34 26.18 57.66
CA ALA A 760 46.14 24.95 57.85
C ALA A 760 45.31 23.70 58.19
N LEU A 761 44.13 23.86 58.81
CA LEU A 761 43.28 22.74 59.26
C LEU A 761 42.06 22.47 58.36
N TYR A 762 41.75 23.34 57.40
CA TYR A 762 40.56 23.25 56.54
C TYR A 762 39.22 23.28 57.34
N GLU A 763 39.21 24.02 58.46
CA GLU A 763 38.09 24.06 59.42
C GLU A 763 37.20 25.30 59.30
N GLY A 764 37.68 26.37 58.64
CA GLY A 764 37.04 27.70 58.70
C GLY A 764 35.80 27.91 57.82
N LEU A 765 35.50 27.03 56.87
CA LEU A 765 34.37 27.13 55.94
C LEU A 765 33.65 25.79 55.80
N LYS A 766 32.31 25.78 55.79
CA LYS A 766 31.51 24.57 55.51
C LYS A 766 30.33 24.88 54.58
N VAL A 767 30.15 24.07 53.53
CA VAL A 767 29.00 24.17 52.60
C VAL A 767 27.93 23.15 52.97
N ALA A 768 26.67 23.60 53.11
CA ALA A 768 25.52 22.71 53.21
C ALA A 768 24.29 23.29 52.48
N ALA A 769 23.18 22.55 52.52
CA ALA A 769 21.97 22.84 51.75
C ALA A 769 20.78 22.12 52.36
N THR A 770 19.58 22.64 52.07
CA THR A 770 18.30 22.11 52.51
C THR A 770 17.96 20.75 51.85
N PRO A 771 17.10 19.90 52.47
CA PRO A 771 16.84 18.52 52.01
C PRO A 771 16.02 18.39 50.71
N ASP A 772 15.60 19.49 50.11
CA ASP A 772 15.03 19.62 48.75
C ASP A 772 16.07 20.05 47.69
N LEU A 773 17.23 20.53 48.15
CA LEU A 773 18.35 21.05 47.36
C LEU A 773 18.02 22.29 46.52
N MET A 774 17.03 23.09 46.95
CA MET A 774 16.74 24.42 46.36
C MET A 774 17.58 25.53 46.97
N LEU A 775 17.85 25.48 48.29
CA LEU A 775 18.63 26.49 49.01
C LEU A 775 19.96 25.91 49.52
N GLY A 776 21.06 26.55 49.13
CA GLY A 776 22.41 26.28 49.64
C GLY A 776 22.84 27.38 50.60
N TYR A 777 23.80 27.08 51.48
CA TYR A 777 24.46 28.07 52.33
C TYR A 777 25.92 27.69 52.64
N LEU A 778 26.72 28.71 52.94
CA LEU A 778 28.12 28.66 53.35
C LEU A 778 28.23 29.21 54.78
N ASP A 779 28.64 28.37 55.72
CA ASP A 779 28.87 28.72 57.12
C ASP A 779 30.36 29.03 57.37
N PHE A 780 30.62 30.16 58.05
CA PHE A 780 31.96 30.65 58.41
C PHE A 780 32.26 30.39 59.90
N TYR A 781 33.45 29.87 60.19
CA TYR A 781 33.90 29.52 61.55
C TYR A 781 35.25 30.15 61.88
N LEU A 782 35.41 30.66 63.10
CA LEU A 782 36.67 31.26 63.56
C LEU A 782 37.74 30.21 63.85
N GLY A 783 38.94 30.45 63.32
CA GLY A 783 40.15 29.75 63.77
C GLY A 783 40.44 30.04 65.24
N GLY A 784 41.05 29.08 65.95
CA GLY A 784 41.45 29.26 67.35
C GLY A 784 42.49 30.37 67.60
N ASP A 785 43.11 30.90 66.53
CA ASP A 785 44.01 32.05 66.50
C ASP A 785 43.27 33.40 66.30
N GLU A 786 41.99 33.39 65.91
CA GLU A 786 41.16 34.59 65.69
C GLU A 786 40.12 34.85 66.79
N LYS A 787 40.03 33.98 67.80
CA LYS A 787 39.09 34.12 68.93
C LYS A 787 39.43 35.32 69.81
N ARG A 788 38.87 36.49 69.48
CA ARG A 788 38.91 37.73 70.27
C ARG A 788 37.75 37.75 71.28
N PRO A 789 37.82 38.50 72.40
CA PRO A 789 36.69 38.61 73.33
C PRO A 789 35.43 39.20 72.68
N ASP A 790 35.60 39.98 71.61
CA ASP A 790 34.51 40.64 70.85
C ASP A 790 33.98 39.79 69.69
N LEU A 791 34.65 38.68 69.34
CA LEU A 791 34.38 37.88 68.15
C LEU A 791 34.51 36.37 68.47
N PRO A 792 33.39 35.61 68.52
CA PRO A 792 32.10 35.91 67.88
C PRO A 792 31.20 36.87 68.67
N THR A 793 30.48 37.74 67.95
CA THR A 793 29.44 38.60 68.54
C THR A 793 28.29 37.77 69.11
N ARG A 794 27.67 38.27 70.20
CA ARG A 794 26.50 37.66 70.84
C ARG A 794 25.27 37.76 69.93
N LEU A 795 24.30 36.85 70.06
CA LEU A 795 23.13 36.81 69.15
C LEU A 795 22.40 38.16 69.04
N HIS A 796 22.22 38.89 70.15
CA HIS A 796 21.58 40.22 70.14
C HIS A 796 22.29 41.24 69.24
N GLN A 797 23.61 41.14 69.06
CA GLN A 797 24.41 42.00 68.17
C GLN A 797 24.45 41.48 66.72
N ARG A 798 23.88 40.30 66.43
CA ARG A 798 23.72 39.74 65.08
C ARG A 798 22.35 40.05 64.45
N PHE A 799 21.44 40.69 65.18
CA PHE A 799 20.16 41.14 64.63
C PHE A 799 20.34 42.43 63.78
N PRO A 800 19.56 42.62 62.71
CA PRO A 800 18.57 41.70 62.16
C PRO A 800 19.20 40.47 61.48
N MET A 801 18.66 39.27 61.75
CA MET A 801 19.15 38.00 61.21
C MET A 801 18.13 37.41 60.22
N SER A 802 18.55 37.18 58.98
CA SER A 802 17.72 36.59 57.92
C SER A 802 17.78 35.06 57.90
N LEU A 803 16.63 34.39 57.88
CA LEU A 803 16.50 32.96 57.62
C LEU A 803 15.66 32.73 56.34
N ILE A 804 16.29 32.25 55.27
CA ILE A 804 15.63 32.04 53.97
C ILE A 804 14.91 30.68 53.95
N PHE A 805 13.74 30.61 53.33
CA PHE A 805 13.01 29.35 53.11
C PHE A 805 13.65 28.52 51.99
N GLY A 806 13.74 27.20 52.19
CA GLY A 806 13.85 26.24 51.09
C GLY A 806 12.50 26.08 50.38
N GLY A 807 12.50 25.43 49.22
CA GLY A 807 11.35 25.29 48.34
C GLY A 807 11.11 26.51 47.43
N ASP A 808 10.25 26.30 46.43
CA ASP A 808 9.78 27.32 45.47
C ASP A 808 8.25 27.53 45.56
N GLY A 809 7.56 26.78 46.41
CA GLY A 809 6.09 26.79 46.51
C GLY A 809 5.39 25.90 45.47
N SER A 810 6.14 25.06 44.74
CA SER A 810 5.59 24.05 43.85
C SER A 810 5.04 22.83 44.62
N TYR A 811 4.24 22.02 43.94
CA TYR A 811 3.73 20.75 44.48
C TYR A 811 4.86 19.72 44.77
N MET A 812 6.05 19.88 44.20
CA MET A 812 7.23 19.02 44.46
C MET A 812 8.14 19.56 45.58
N ALA A 813 8.19 20.88 45.76
CA ALA A 813 9.05 21.57 46.70
C ALA A 813 8.28 22.72 47.40
N PRO A 814 7.33 22.38 48.31
CA PRO A 814 6.66 23.39 49.13
C PRO A 814 7.67 24.20 49.95
N PHE A 815 7.33 25.45 50.27
CA PHE A 815 8.18 26.27 51.11
C PHE A 815 8.39 25.62 52.49
N SER A 816 9.62 25.68 52.99
CA SER A 816 9.96 25.17 54.32
C SER A 816 11.18 25.88 54.92
N LEU A 817 11.09 26.22 56.20
CA LEU A 817 12.22 26.65 57.01
C LEU A 817 12.96 25.41 57.54
N HIS A 818 14.26 25.30 57.23
CA HIS A 818 15.12 24.25 57.75
C HIS A 818 15.92 24.77 58.94
N SER A 819 15.72 24.16 60.12
CA SER A 819 16.49 24.48 61.33
C SER A 819 17.58 23.44 61.54
N ASP A 820 18.80 23.75 61.13
CA ASP A 820 19.98 22.94 61.46
C ASP A 820 20.33 23.03 62.95
N SER A 821 21.21 22.15 63.42
CA SER A 821 21.77 22.23 64.78
C SER A 821 22.46 23.57 65.05
N VAL A 822 23.12 24.17 64.05
CA VAL A 822 23.77 25.50 64.15
C VAL A 822 22.73 26.60 64.39
N VAL A 823 21.67 26.68 63.59
CA VAL A 823 20.60 27.68 63.76
C VAL A 823 19.87 27.47 65.09
N THR A 824 19.60 26.22 65.45
CA THR A 824 18.94 25.86 66.71
C THR A 824 19.78 26.24 67.94
N SER A 825 21.09 26.01 67.91
CA SER A 825 22.02 26.33 69.03
C SER A 825 22.34 27.83 69.12
N LEU A 826 22.34 28.55 68.00
CA LEU A 826 22.40 30.02 68.02
C LEU A 826 21.13 30.61 68.65
N ILE A 827 19.95 30.16 68.23
CA ILE A 827 18.67 30.67 68.73
C ILE A 827 18.40 30.23 70.19
N SER A 828 18.91 29.08 70.63
CA SER A 828 18.81 28.63 72.04
C SER A 828 19.57 29.51 73.04
N GLN A 829 20.33 30.51 72.58
CA GLN A 829 20.88 31.57 73.44
C GLN A 829 19.80 32.55 73.93
N VAL A 830 18.61 32.57 73.31
CA VAL A 830 17.51 33.51 73.61
C VAL A 830 16.14 32.82 73.74
N VAL A 831 15.82 31.83 72.89
CA VAL A 831 14.51 31.13 72.87
C VAL A 831 14.72 29.62 73.06
N PRO A 832 14.01 28.95 74.00
CA PRO A 832 14.16 27.50 74.23
C PRO A 832 13.99 26.66 72.96
N SER A 833 14.85 25.65 72.79
CA SER A 833 14.89 24.80 71.59
C SER A 833 13.58 24.07 71.31
N SER A 834 12.84 23.66 72.35
CA SER A 834 11.51 23.06 72.22
C SER A 834 10.48 24.02 71.58
N ILE A 835 10.45 25.27 72.06
CA ILE A 835 9.59 26.34 71.51
C ILE A 835 10.00 26.65 70.06
N TRP A 836 11.30 26.74 69.79
CA TRP A 836 11.80 26.96 68.42
C TRP A 836 11.42 25.81 67.47
N HIS A 837 11.59 24.54 67.88
CA HIS A 837 11.19 23.39 67.06
C HIS A 837 9.67 23.33 66.83
N ARG A 838 8.85 23.63 67.86
CA ARG A 838 7.39 23.71 67.74
C ARG A 838 6.97 24.82 66.77
N LEU A 839 7.61 25.99 66.84
CA LEU A 839 7.40 27.11 65.91
C LEU A 839 7.74 26.71 64.47
N VAL A 840 8.90 26.11 64.25
CA VAL A 840 9.35 25.66 62.92
C VAL A 840 8.40 24.60 62.35
N ALA A 841 7.85 23.70 63.18
CA ALA A 841 6.82 22.75 62.75
C ALA A 841 5.50 23.43 62.34
N GLY A 842 4.99 24.36 63.16
CA GLY A 842 3.79 25.16 62.85
C GLY A 842 3.94 25.97 61.57
N LEU A 843 5.06 26.68 61.44
CA LEU A 843 5.42 27.45 60.27
C LEU A 843 5.45 26.58 59.01
N ASN A 844 6.12 25.42 59.06
CA ASN A 844 6.21 24.51 57.92
C ASN A 844 4.86 23.90 57.53
N ALA A 845 3.96 23.67 58.49
CA ALA A 845 2.60 23.22 58.23
C ALA A 845 1.74 24.28 57.50
N GLN A 846 1.95 25.58 57.76
CA GLN A 846 1.30 26.67 57.02
C GLN A 846 1.99 26.92 55.67
N LEU A 847 3.33 26.96 55.61
CA LEU A 847 4.11 27.16 54.38
C LEU A 847 3.83 26.07 53.33
N ARG A 848 3.53 24.84 53.76
CA ARG A 848 3.08 23.74 52.87
C ARG A 848 1.83 24.08 52.05
N LEU A 849 0.98 24.99 52.52
CA LEU A 849 -0.26 25.40 51.86
C LEU A 849 -0.07 26.60 50.91
N VAL A 850 1.09 27.24 50.94
CA VAL A 850 1.49 28.34 50.04
C VAL A 850 1.76 27.78 48.64
N ARG A 851 1.30 28.50 47.59
CA ARG A 851 1.33 28.01 46.21
C ARG A 851 1.96 29.02 45.25
N HIS A 852 2.93 28.55 44.46
CA HIS A 852 3.46 29.29 43.32
C HIS A 852 2.34 29.70 42.35
N GLY A 853 2.41 30.92 41.81
CA GLY A 853 1.37 31.46 40.91
C GLY A 853 0.03 31.81 41.59
N ASN A 854 -0.04 31.77 42.92
CA ASN A 854 -1.17 32.25 43.75
C ASN A 854 -0.67 32.73 45.13
N LEU A 855 0.51 33.35 45.18
CA LEU A 855 1.22 33.69 46.41
C LEU A 855 0.44 34.72 47.25
N LYS A 856 -0.22 35.70 46.62
CA LYS A 856 -1.00 36.75 47.32
C LYS A 856 -2.09 36.19 48.22
N VAL A 857 -2.84 35.21 47.72
CA VAL A 857 -3.96 34.59 48.44
C VAL A 857 -3.45 33.57 49.48
N THR A 858 -2.32 32.92 49.20
CA THR A 858 -1.86 31.78 50.00
C THR A 858 -0.84 32.12 51.08
N PHE A 859 -0.14 33.26 51.02
CA PHE A 859 0.63 33.79 52.15
C PHE A 859 -0.23 34.48 53.23
N LEU A 860 -1.41 35.03 52.87
CA LEU A 860 -2.26 35.77 53.82
C LEU A 860 -2.66 34.97 55.09
N PRO A 861 -3.00 33.66 55.03
CA PRO A 861 -3.23 32.85 56.24
C PRO A 861 -1.96 32.64 57.08
N MET A 862 -0.80 32.56 56.44
CA MET A 862 0.49 32.33 57.11
C MET A 862 0.98 33.60 57.83
N LEU A 863 0.81 34.78 57.23
CA LEU A 863 1.05 36.07 57.90
C LEU A 863 0.17 36.24 59.14
N LYS A 864 -1.15 35.99 59.02
CA LYS A 864 -2.07 36.03 60.16
C LYS A 864 -1.70 35.02 61.25
N TRP A 865 -1.15 33.86 60.89
CA TRP A 865 -0.65 32.90 61.86
C TRP A 865 0.62 33.40 62.58
N LEU A 866 1.56 34.06 61.87
CA LEU A 866 2.71 34.71 62.52
C LEU A 866 2.26 35.77 63.54
N GLU A 867 1.34 36.65 63.14
CA GLU A 867 0.81 37.74 63.98
C GLU A 867 0.06 37.24 65.22
N THR A 868 -0.66 36.11 65.12
CA THR A 868 -1.55 35.62 66.20
C THR A 868 -0.99 34.49 67.05
N HIS A 869 -0.08 33.67 66.52
CA HIS A 869 0.45 32.48 67.21
C HIS A 869 1.95 32.59 67.51
N ALA A 870 2.76 33.14 66.60
CA ALA A 870 4.22 33.13 66.71
C ALA A 870 4.76 34.35 67.46
N ASN A 871 4.51 35.55 66.96
CA ASN A 871 5.05 36.79 67.53
C ASN A 871 4.62 37.04 68.99
N PRO A 872 3.36 36.80 69.41
CA PRO A 872 2.96 36.95 70.82
C PRO A 872 3.69 36.00 71.80
N ALA A 873 4.23 34.88 71.31
CA ALA A 873 5.02 33.95 72.12
C ALA A 873 6.52 34.26 72.09
N LEU A 874 7.03 34.90 71.03
CA LEU A 874 8.43 35.30 70.92
C LEU A 874 8.74 36.64 71.60
N ASP A 875 7.74 37.53 71.71
CA ASP A 875 7.86 38.82 72.40
C ASP A 875 8.21 38.66 73.89
N THR A 876 7.81 37.54 74.52
CA THR A 876 8.23 37.18 75.89
C THR A 876 9.73 36.90 76.03
N TYR A 877 10.44 36.78 74.90
CA TYR A 877 11.90 36.64 74.80
C TYR A 877 12.56 37.86 74.12
N HIS A 878 11.82 38.97 73.95
CA HIS A 878 12.24 40.21 73.28
C HIS A 878 12.70 40.05 71.82
N VAL A 879 12.16 39.04 71.14
CA VAL A 879 12.44 38.72 69.73
C VAL A 879 11.15 38.82 68.92
N ARG A 880 11.21 39.47 67.77
CA ARG A 880 10.11 39.50 66.80
C ARG A 880 10.55 38.95 65.44
N VAL A 881 9.60 38.34 64.74
CA VAL A 881 9.82 37.59 63.50
C VAL A 881 8.81 38.03 62.45
N ASP A 882 9.29 38.76 61.45
CA ASP A 882 8.48 39.26 60.33
C ASP A 882 8.87 38.56 59.01
N LEU A 883 7.89 38.38 58.12
CA LEU A 883 8.12 37.84 56.78
C LEU A 883 8.83 38.87 55.91
N ALA A 884 9.83 38.47 55.12
CA ALA A 884 10.53 39.33 54.17
C ALA A 884 10.73 38.65 52.81
N TRP A 885 10.93 39.49 51.79
CA TRP A 885 11.51 39.09 50.52
C TRP A 885 12.94 39.65 50.42
N PHE A 886 13.84 38.85 49.87
CA PHE A 886 15.25 39.18 49.68
C PHE A 886 15.54 39.39 48.18
N GLN A 887 16.61 40.13 47.88
CA GLN A 887 16.96 40.69 46.58
C GLN A 887 16.63 39.77 45.38
N ALA A 888 15.87 40.32 44.42
CA ALA A 888 15.47 39.60 43.22
C ALA A 888 16.68 39.33 42.29
N THR A 889 16.71 38.14 41.71
CA THR A 889 17.71 37.76 40.70
C THR A 889 17.49 38.48 39.36
N ALA A 890 18.46 38.37 38.45
CA ALA A 890 18.39 38.99 37.12
C ALA A 890 17.21 38.51 36.24
N LEU A 891 16.63 37.32 36.50
CA LEU A 891 15.43 36.81 35.82
C LEU A 891 14.12 37.04 36.62
N GLY A 892 14.22 37.67 37.79
CA GLY A 892 13.08 38.09 38.62
C GLY A 892 12.59 37.08 39.65
N TYR A 893 13.41 36.09 40.03
CA TYR A 893 13.10 35.21 41.17
C TYR A 893 13.38 35.96 42.48
N CYS A 894 12.41 35.96 43.40
CA CYS A 894 12.54 36.54 44.73
C CYS A 894 12.67 35.41 45.76
N GLN A 895 13.68 35.49 46.64
CA GLN A 895 13.78 34.60 47.79
C GLN A 895 12.88 35.10 48.93
N TYR A 896 12.14 34.19 49.58
CA TYR A 896 11.31 34.50 50.74
C TYR A 896 11.92 33.91 52.01
N GLY A 897 11.68 34.56 53.15
CA GLY A 897 12.14 34.08 54.43
C GLY A 897 11.67 34.95 55.58
N LEU A 898 12.28 34.76 56.75
CA LEU A 898 12.00 35.53 57.95
C LEU A 898 13.16 36.45 58.29
N VAL A 899 12.85 37.64 58.76
CA VAL A 899 13.79 38.52 59.47
C VAL A 899 13.49 38.42 60.96
N ILE A 900 14.46 37.91 61.70
CA ILE A 900 14.45 37.91 63.16
C ILE A 900 15.12 39.20 63.63
N HIS A 901 14.44 39.98 64.46
CA HIS A 901 15.00 41.19 65.05
C HIS A 901 14.75 41.26 66.56
N ALA A 902 15.68 41.89 67.27
CA ALA A 902 15.42 42.30 68.65
C ALA A 902 14.38 43.43 68.66
N VAL A 903 13.60 43.47 69.73
CA VAL A 903 12.80 44.64 70.08
C VAL A 903 13.69 45.57 70.90
N GLU A 904 14.18 46.65 70.29
CA GLU A 904 15.02 47.64 71.01
C GLU A 904 14.19 48.38 72.06
N GLY A 905 14.49 48.11 73.34
CA GLY A 905 14.28 49.08 74.42
C GLY A 905 15.39 50.12 74.41
N GLU A 906 15.11 51.32 74.92
CA GLU A 906 16.04 52.46 74.85
C GLU A 906 17.37 52.21 75.62
N ALA A 907 18.45 52.81 75.10
CA ALA A 907 19.86 52.76 75.51
C ALA A 907 20.70 51.57 74.95
N VAL A 908 21.93 51.78 74.46
CA VAL A 908 22.85 52.92 74.63
C VAL A 908 23.34 53.44 73.27
N ALA A 909 23.47 54.77 73.14
CA ALA A 909 24.14 55.44 72.03
C ALA A 909 25.41 56.18 72.50
N ALA A 910 26.30 56.52 71.56
CA ALA A 910 27.71 56.88 71.72
C ALA A 910 28.59 55.67 72.11
N GLU A 911 29.84 55.51 71.62
CA GLU A 911 30.72 56.36 70.81
C GLU A 911 31.21 55.56 69.57
N LEU A 912 31.69 56.08 68.42
CA LEU A 912 32.20 57.40 68.02
C LEU A 912 31.54 57.89 66.70
N GLN A 913 31.74 59.17 66.35
CA GLN A 913 31.42 59.75 65.03
C GLN A 913 32.65 59.86 64.08
N GLY A 914 32.37 59.87 62.77
CA GLY A 914 33.30 60.11 61.66
C GLY A 914 33.07 59.08 60.55
N GLY A 915 32.38 59.36 59.43
CA GLY A 915 32.38 60.57 58.60
C GLY A 915 33.35 60.33 57.43
N SER A 916 33.02 60.45 56.14
CA SER A 916 32.00 61.25 55.41
C SER A 916 31.43 60.39 54.25
N ARG A 917 30.17 60.46 53.78
CA ARG A 917 29.44 61.55 53.09
C ARG A 917 30.13 62.09 51.83
N ILE A 918 29.33 62.33 50.77
CA ILE A 918 29.56 63.00 49.45
C ILE A 918 29.33 61.99 48.31
N ILE A 919 28.48 62.17 47.28
CA ILE A 919 27.32 63.01 46.90
C ILE A 919 26.95 62.51 45.46
N PHE A 920 25.71 62.71 45.00
CA PHE A 920 25.25 62.30 43.66
C PHE A 920 25.20 63.47 42.66
N ASP A 921 25.56 63.17 41.41
CA ASP A 921 24.96 63.73 40.18
C ASP A 921 24.01 62.65 39.60
N GLN A 922 22.99 62.90 38.75
CA GLN A 922 22.57 64.12 38.05
C GLN A 922 21.03 64.11 37.80
N HIS A 923 20.42 65.28 37.62
CA HIS A 923 19.02 65.47 37.15
C HIS A 923 18.94 65.36 35.59
N SER A 924 17.80 65.35 34.87
CA SER A 924 16.37 65.68 35.10
C SER A 924 15.48 65.12 33.97
N LEU A 925 14.17 64.89 34.26
CA LEU A 925 12.94 65.12 33.45
C LEU A 925 11.82 64.27 34.08
N ASN A 926 10.87 64.82 34.85
CA ASN A 926 9.64 65.54 34.45
C ASN A 926 8.65 64.64 33.67
N GLN A 927 7.35 64.55 33.94
CA GLN A 927 6.38 65.11 34.92
C GLN A 927 5.12 64.18 34.86
N ASN A 928 4.03 64.18 35.66
CA ASN A 928 3.39 64.94 36.76
C ASN A 928 2.44 63.91 37.48
N GLU A 929 1.68 64.11 38.58
CA GLU A 929 1.42 65.20 39.55
C GLU A 929 0.83 64.61 40.87
N ASP A 930 0.74 65.45 41.91
CA ASP A 930 -0.09 65.52 43.13
C ASP A 930 -1.36 64.62 43.30
N ALA A 931 -1.87 64.27 44.49
CA ALA A 931 -1.58 64.59 45.91
C ALA A 931 -1.88 63.33 46.79
N ASP A 932 -1.77 63.26 48.12
CA ASP A 932 -1.64 64.28 49.18
C ASP A 932 -0.86 63.72 50.40
N SER A 933 -0.57 64.57 51.39
CA SER A 933 0.30 64.32 52.53
C SER A 933 -0.43 64.14 53.86
N GLN A 934 0.05 63.20 54.70
CA GLN A 934 0.19 63.28 56.18
C GLN A 934 0.19 61.89 56.87
N LEU A 935 1.34 61.21 56.86
CA LEU A 935 1.72 60.29 57.96
C LEU A 935 3.25 60.16 58.11
N GLY A 936 3.99 61.22 57.77
CA GLY A 936 5.45 61.23 57.81
C GLY A 936 5.99 61.56 59.20
N HIS A 937 6.22 60.55 60.04
CA HIS A 937 7.24 60.60 61.12
C HIS A 937 7.84 59.20 61.44
N SER A 938 7.03 58.13 61.46
CA SER A 938 7.55 56.76 61.76
C SER A 938 8.61 56.25 60.78
N ARG A 939 8.51 56.64 59.50
CA ARG A 939 9.43 56.23 58.42
C ARG A 939 10.92 56.60 58.64
N SER A 940 11.25 57.41 59.64
CA SER A 940 12.63 57.85 59.90
C SER A 940 13.53 56.72 60.43
N ASN A 941 13.01 55.85 61.30
CA ASN A 941 13.82 54.78 61.92
C ASN A 941 13.91 53.55 61.00
N ASP A 942 12.81 53.20 60.32
CA ASP A 942 12.80 52.14 59.29
C ASP A 942 13.87 52.38 58.22
N ALA A 943 14.03 53.64 57.79
CA ALA A 943 15.02 54.05 56.79
C ALA A 943 16.49 53.95 57.25
N TYR A 944 16.75 53.77 58.55
CA TYR A 944 18.07 53.46 59.09
C TYR A 944 18.28 51.95 59.26
N MET A 945 17.29 51.23 59.81
CA MET A 945 17.37 49.78 60.00
C MET A 945 17.38 49.00 58.67
N CYS A 946 16.59 49.42 57.67
CA CYS A 946 16.55 48.76 56.36
C CYS A 946 17.88 48.79 55.59
N LYS A 947 18.85 49.66 55.95
CA LYS A 947 20.16 49.72 55.24
C LYS A 947 20.99 48.44 55.40
N ARG A 948 20.73 47.62 56.42
CA ARG A 948 21.41 46.34 56.64
C ARG A 948 20.75 45.13 55.98
N ILE A 949 19.61 45.30 55.31
CA ILE A 949 18.85 44.19 54.72
C ILE A 949 18.77 44.39 53.20
N THR A 950 19.33 43.45 52.43
CA THR A 950 19.18 43.39 50.97
C THR A 950 17.82 42.81 50.58
N GLY A 951 16.74 43.50 50.98
CA GLY A 951 15.36 43.03 50.86
C GLY A 951 14.33 43.98 51.47
N GLY A 952 13.09 43.53 51.60
CA GLY A 952 11.99 44.31 52.19
C GLY A 952 10.99 43.46 52.97
N ILE A 953 10.41 44.02 54.03
CA ILE A 953 9.47 43.35 54.93
C ILE A 953 8.05 43.32 54.32
N LEU A 954 7.39 42.16 54.41
CA LEU A 954 6.09 41.87 53.83
C LEU A 954 4.98 41.89 54.90
N ASN A 955 4.48 43.10 55.20
CA ASN A 955 3.26 43.26 55.99
C ASN A 955 2.01 42.97 55.14
N VAL A 956 0.87 42.72 55.80
CA VAL A 956 -0.42 42.41 55.16
C VAL A 956 -0.82 43.43 54.08
N ASP A 957 -0.60 44.73 54.33
CA ASP A 957 -0.92 45.80 53.38
C ASP A 957 -0.01 45.79 52.14
N ASN A 958 1.28 45.52 52.33
CA ASN A 958 2.28 45.49 51.25
C ASN A 958 2.10 44.27 50.33
N LEU A 959 1.60 43.14 50.86
CA LEU A 959 1.45 41.86 50.15
C LEU A 959 0.70 41.99 48.81
N MET A 960 -0.28 42.89 48.74
CA MET A 960 -1.09 43.10 47.54
C MET A 960 -0.31 43.70 46.37
N THR A 961 0.79 44.42 46.63
CA THR A 961 1.66 45.05 45.61
C THR A 961 2.60 44.05 44.91
N LEU A 962 2.78 42.86 45.48
CA LEU A 962 3.74 41.85 45.00
C LEU A 962 3.42 41.41 43.56
N LYS A 963 4.45 41.20 42.72
CA LYS A 963 4.28 40.87 41.30
C LYS A 963 4.37 39.36 41.04
N ASP A 964 3.25 38.67 41.21
CA ASP A 964 3.12 37.24 40.91
C ASP A 964 3.08 37.00 39.38
N ARG A 965 3.63 35.88 38.88
CA ARG A 965 3.78 35.59 37.44
C ARG A 965 2.92 34.39 37.05
N SER A 966 1.97 34.60 36.14
CA SER A 966 1.00 33.57 35.74
C SER A 966 1.61 32.54 34.78
N ASP A 967 2.03 31.39 35.31
CA ASP A 967 2.61 30.31 34.51
C ASP A 967 1.60 29.54 33.66
N LEU A 968 2.08 28.98 32.54
CA LEU A 968 1.33 28.10 31.64
C LEU A 968 0.72 26.87 32.34
N PHE A 969 1.25 26.46 33.49
CA PHE A 969 0.79 25.30 34.26
C PHE A 969 -0.25 25.63 35.35
N HIS A 970 -0.74 26.87 35.44
CA HIS A 970 -1.80 27.27 36.39
C HIS A 970 -3.02 26.33 36.47
N PRO A 971 -3.60 25.77 35.38
CA PRO A 971 -4.69 24.80 35.51
C PRO A 971 -4.29 23.49 36.20
N LEU A 972 -3.02 23.07 36.12
CA LEU A 972 -2.54 21.90 36.86
C LEU A 972 -2.41 22.20 38.35
N SER A 973 -2.02 23.41 38.77
CA SER A 973 -1.95 23.80 40.20
C SER A 973 -3.32 23.92 40.88
N LEU A 974 -4.39 24.04 40.10
CA LEU A 974 -5.75 23.92 40.62
C LEU A 974 -6.07 22.45 40.95
N ILE A 975 -5.66 21.51 40.11
CA ILE A 975 -5.93 20.07 40.24
C ILE A 975 -5.01 19.40 41.27
N LEU A 976 -3.70 19.62 41.19
CA LEU A 976 -2.70 19.01 42.07
C LEU A 976 -2.16 20.06 43.04
N HIS A 977 -2.41 19.88 44.33
CA HIS A 977 -1.88 20.78 45.36
C HIS A 977 -1.85 20.14 46.75
N ASN A 978 -0.91 20.59 47.59
CA ASN A 978 -0.84 20.17 48.99
C ASN A 978 -2.10 20.61 49.77
N THR A 979 -2.59 19.71 50.65
CA THR A 979 -3.80 19.88 51.47
C THR A 979 -3.51 19.69 52.96
N LYS A 980 -4.45 20.10 53.82
CA LYS A 980 -4.46 19.73 55.24
C LYS A 980 -4.86 18.24 55.41
N PRO A 981 -4.40 17.55 56.46
CA PRO A 981 -4.75 16.15 56.76
C PRO A 981 -6.23 15.97 57.10
N VAL A 982 -6.78 14.82 56.69
CA VAL A 982 -8.16 14.39 56.97
C VAL A 982 -8.13 13.13 57.83
N GLY A 983 -8.84 13.13 58.96
CA GLY A 983 -8.54 12.27 60.11
C GLY A 983 -8.95 10.79 60.05
N HIS A 984 -8.74 10.07 58.94
CA HIS A 984 -8.95 8.62 58.85
C HIS A 984 -7.65 7.92 58.40
N GLN A 985 -7.16 6.96 59.18
CA GLN A 985 -5.82 6.38 59.00
C GLN A 985 -5.83 4.90 58.58
N ASP A 986 -6.80 4.10 59.04
CA ASP A 986 -6.63 2.64 59.14
C ASP A 986 -6.96 1.87 57.85
N LEU A 987 -7.97 2.28 57.08
CA LEU A 987 -8.36 1.60 55.83
C LEU A 987 -7.46 1.95 54.63
N VAL A 988 -6.58 2.94 54.79
CA VAL A 988 -6.01 3.73 53.69
C VAL A 988 -5.01 2.92 52.84
N GLY A 989 -4.27 1.99 53.45
CA GLY A 989 -3.30 1.16 52.73
C GLY A 989 -3.91 0.21 51.69
N LEU A 990 -5.11 -0.32 51.97
CA LEU A 990 -5.85 -1.17 51.04
C LEU A 990 -6.45 -0.35 49.89
N VAL A 991 -7.01 0.83 50.20
CA VAL A 991 -7.54 1.76 49.18
C VAL A 991 -6.44 2.17 48.18
N ILE A 992 -5.24 2.50 48.66
CA ILE A 992 -4.11 2.86 47.78
C ILE A 992 -3.66 1.67 46.92
N SER A 993 -3.67 0.46 47.47
CA SER A 993 -3.32 -0.76 46.72
C SER A 993 -4.33 -1.03 45.59
N ILE A 994 -5.63 -0.77 45.83
CA ILE A 994 -6.67 -0.82 44.79
C ILE A 994 -6.45 0.29 43.75
N LEU A 995 -6.20 1.53 44.16
CA LEU A 995 -5.97 2.66 43.24
C LEU A 995 -4.74 2.45 42.34
N LEU A 996 -3.67 1.83 42.85
CA LEU A 996 -2.47 1.47 42.09
C LEU A 996 -2.74 0.39 41.03
N LEU A 997 -3.59 -0.59 41.34
CA LEU A 997 -3.97 -1.65 40.39
C LEU A 997 -5.05 -1.18 39.40
N ALA A 998 -5.90 -0.24 39.79
CA ALA A 998 -6.79 0.49 38.88
C ALA A 998 -5.99 1.30 37.85
N ASP A 999 -4.90 1.96 38.26
CA ASP A 999 -3.96 2.62 37.33
C ASP A 999 -3.36 1.65 36.33
N PHE A 1000 -2.87 0.51 36.82
CA PHE A 1000 -2.24 -0.51 35.99
C PHE A 1000 -3.21 -1.12 34.97
N SER A 1001 -4.44 -1.42 35.37
CA SER A 1001 -5.47 -1.94 34.46
C SER A 1001 -5.96 -0.89 33.45
N LEU A 1002 -6.07 0.38 33.86
CA LEU A 1002 -6.38 1.49 32.94
C LEU A 1002 -5.25 1.69 31.90
N VAL A 1003 -3.98 1.63 32.32
CA VAL A 1003 -2.79 1.63 31.44
C VAL A 1003 -2.81 0.45 30.46
N LEU A 1004 -3.16 -0.76 30.93
CA LEU A 1004 -3.21 -1.94 30.08
C LEU A 1004 -4.37 -1.89 29.06
N LEU A 1005 -5.55 -1.44 29.47
CA LEU A 1005 -6.71 -1.31 28.58
C LEU A 1005 -6.51 -0.19 27.55
N THR A 1006 -5.92 0.95 27.94
CA THR A 1006 -5.61 2.04 27.00
C THR A 1006 -4.50 1.67 26.03
N SER A 1007 -3.48 0.89 26.44
CA SER A 1007 -2.47 0.39 25.49
C SER A 1007 -3.02 -0.66 24.54
N LEU A 1008 -3.93 -1.55 24.98
CA LEU A 1008 -4.65 -2.48 24.11
C LEU A 1008 -5.60 -1.77 23.13
N GLN A 1009 -6.21 -0.65 23.54
CA GLN A 1009 -7.03 0.18 22.66
C GLN A 1009 -6.19 0.96 21.64
N LEU A 1010 -5.00 1.44 22.00
CA LEU A 1010 -4.05 2.00 21.04
C LEU A 1010 -3.55 0.92 20.05
N TYR A 1011 -3.37 -0.32 20.52
CA TYR A 1011 -3.03 -1.47 19.66
C TYR A 1011 -4.09 -1.78 18.61
N SER A 1012 -5.39 -1.69 18.94
CA SER A 1012 -6.46 -1.93 17.96
C SER A 1012 -6.64 -0.78 16.94
N TYR A 1013 -6.08 0.40 17.19
CA TYR A 1013 -6.03 1.48 16.20
C TYR A 1013 -4.88 1.31 15.19
N SER A 1014 -3.63 1.21 15.65
CA SER A 1014 -2.46 1.03 14.78
C SER A 1014 -1.19 0.72 15.57
N MET A 1015 -0.39 -0.26 15.11
CA MET A 1015 0.97 -0.49 15.62
C MET A 1015 1.88 0.73 15.46
N VAL A 1016 1.68 1.55 14.42
CA VAL A 1016 2.43 2.80 14.22
C VAL A 1016 2.02 3.84 15.26
N ASP A 1017 0.75 3.87 15.67
CA ASP A 1017 0.28 4.81 16.69
C ASP A 1017 0.76 4.40 18.09
N ILE A 1018 0.83 3.09 18.41
CA ILE A 1018 1.54 2.62 19.62
C ILE A 1018 2.98 3.09 19.59
N LEU A 1019 3.71 2.80 18.51
CA LEU A 1019 5.13 3.11 18.39
C LEU A 1019 5.36 4.62 18.47
N LEU A 1020 4.53 5.44 17.83
CA LEU A 1020 4.63 6.90 17.89
C LEU A 1020 4.38 7.41 19.31
N VAL A 1021 3.37 6.91 20.02
CA VAL A 1021 3.13 7.27 21.43
C VAL A 1021 4.28 6.80 22.33
N LEU A 1022 4.82 5.61 22.09
CA LEU A 1022 5.92 4.97 22.81
C LEU A 1022 7.33 5.47 22.38
N PHE A 1023 7.42 6.33 21.36
CA PHE A 1023 8.64 7.06 20.98
C PHE A 1023 8.58 8.56 21.31
N VAL A 1024 7.40 9.18 21.27
CA VAL A 1024 7.21 10.62 21.60
C VAL A 1024 7.11 10.85 23.12
N LEU A 1025 6.49 9.92 23.86
CA LEU A 1025 6.38 9.94 25.33
C LEU A 1025 6.72 8.56 25.95
N PRO A 1026 7.95 8.02 25.71
CA PRO A 1026 8.23 6.58 25.82
C PRO A 1026 7.93 5.91 27.17
N LEU A 1027 7.99 6.67 28.25
CA LEU A 1027 7.80 6.15 29.61
C LEU A 1027 6.61 6.79 30.34
N GLY A 1028 5.92 7.77 29.73
CA GLY A 1028 4.82 8.49 30.39
C GLY A 1028 3.64 7.58 30.76
N ILE A 1029 3.35 6.58 29.93
CA ILE A 1029 2.26 5.62 30.14
C ILE A 1029 2.65 4.51 31.12
N LEU A 1030 3.92 4.07 31.10
CA LEU A 1030 4.39 2.92 31.87
C LEU A 1030 4.94 3.29 33.26
N ALA A 1031 5.48 4.51 33.44
CA ALA A 1031 6.11 4.94 34.69
C ALA A 1031 5.18 5.14 35.91
N PRO A 1032 3.85 5.40 35.81
CA PRO A 1032 2.99 5.55 36.98
C PRO A 1032 2.98 4.32 37.89
N PHE A 1033 3.04 3.11 37.33
CA PHE A 1033 3.01 1.86 38.11
C PHE A 1033 4.32 1.62 38.90
N PRO A 1034 5.53 1.69 38.30
CA PRO A 1034 6.78 1.72 39.07
C PRO A 1034 6.88 2.86 40.08
N ALA A 1035 6.37 4.06 39.75
CA ALA A 1035 6.35 5.18 40.69
C ALA A 1035 5.45 4.89 41.91
N GLY A 1036 4.25 4.34 41.68
CA GLY A 1036 3.33 3.91 42.75
C GLY A 1036 3.88 2.76 43.59
N ILE A 1037 4.54 1.77 42.99
CA ILE A 1037 5.19 0.68 43.73
C ILE A 1037 6.34 1.22 44.60
N ASN A 1038 7.17 2.11 44.06
CA ASN A 1038 8.23 2.77 44.83
C ASN A 1038 7.64 3.60 45.98
N ALA A 1039 6.52 4.30 45.77
CA ALA A 1039 5.80 5.01 46.83
C ALA A 1039 5.27 4.06 47.92
N LEU A 1040 4.72 2.89 47.54
CA LEU A 1040 4.13 1.91 48.44
C LEU A 1040 5.18 1.23 49.35
N PHE A 1041 6.37 0.94 48.84
CA PHE A 1041 7.42 0.19 49.53
C PHE A 1041 8.58 1.03 50.10
N SER A 1042 8.74 2.31 49.75
CA SER A 1042 9.82 3.16 50.28
C SER A 1042 9.62 3.63 51.74
N HIS A 1043 8.45 3.37 52.31
CA HIS A 1043 8.02 3.82 53.63
C HIS A 1043 8.94 3.34 54.76
N GLY A 1044 9.45 4.25 55.59
CA GLY A 1044 10.27 3.92 56.76
C GLY A 1044 10.39 5.11 57.73
N PRO A 1045 10.50 4.86 59.04
CA PRO A 1045 10.21 5.87 60.08
C PRO A 1045 11.16 7.09 60.11
N ARG A 1046 12.34 7.01 59.49
CA ARG A 1046 13.38 8.06 59.57
C ARG A 1046 13.45 9.02 58.35
N ARG A 1047 12.46 9.02 57.43
CA ARG A 1047 12.52 9.84 56.18
C ARG A 1047 11.17 10.41 55.67
N SER A 1048 10.31 10.92 56.57
CA SER A 1048 8.97 11.48 56.24
C SER A 1048 8.95 12.41 55.01
N ALA A 1049 9.70 13.53 55.03
CA ALA A 1049 9.75 14.54 53.96
C ALA A 1049 10.32 14.06 52.60
N GLY A 1050 10.85 12.83 52.54
CA GLY A 1050 11.24 12.18 51.29
C GLY A 1050 10.10 11.43 50.61
N LEU A 1051 9.16 10.88 51.40
CA LEU A 1051 8.12 9.95 50.94
C LEU A 1051 7.02 10.65 50.14
N ALA A 1052 6.54 11.79 50.64
CA ALA A 1052 5.52 12.61 49.99
C ALA A 1052 5.85 12.94 48.53
N ARG A 1053 7.12 13.27 48.27
CA ARG A 1053 7.62 13.61 46.93
C ARG A 1053 7.50 12.43 45.95
N VAL A 1054 7.59 11.18 46.43
CA VAL A 1054 7.43 9.98 45.58
C VAL A 1054 5.95 9.74 45.25
N TYR A 1055 5.04 9.87 46.22
CA TYR A 1055 3.60 9.80 45.98
C TYR A 1055 3.10 10.93 45.07
N ALA A 1056 3.56 12.16 45.30
CA ALA A 1056 3.21 13.31 44.48
C ALA A 1056 3.74 13.17 43.04
N LEU A 1057 4.91 12.54 42.85
CA LEU A 1057 5.44 12.18 41.53
C LEU A 1057 4.60 11.09 40.82
N TRP A 1058 4.09 10.10 41.56
CA TRP A 1058 3.10 9.15 41.02
C TRP A 1058 1.80 9.88 40.62
N ASN A 1059 1.31 10.82 41.43
CA ASN A 1059 0.09 11.58 41.14
C ASN A 1059 0.23 12.41 39.83
N ILE A 1060 1.34 13.14 39.66
CA ILE A 1060 1.64 13.87 38.41
C ILE A 1060 1.68 12.91 37.22
N THR A 1061 2.44 11.81 37.31
CA THR A 1061 2.65 10.91 36.16
C THR A 1061 1.38 10.17 35.77
N SER A 1062 0.54 9.77 36.74
CA SER A 1062 -0.76 9.15 36.50
C SER A 1062 -1.75 10.10 35.82
N LEU A 1063 -1.72 11.40 36.15
CA LEU A 1063 -2.55 12.42 35.49
C LEU A 1063 -2.05 12.75 34.07
N VAL A 1064 -0.75 12.94 33.88
CA VAL A 1064 -0.14 13.21 32.56
C VAL A 1064 -0.46 12.08 31.56
N ASN A 1065 -0.36 10.82 32.00
CA ASN A 1065 -0.72 9.63 31.21
C ASN A 1065 -2.12 9.74 30.56
N VAL A 1066 -3.15 10.06 31.35
CA VAL A 1066 -4.53 10.10 30.84
C VAL A 1066 -4.80 11.33 29.96
N VAL A 1067 -4.12 12.46 30.21
CA VAL A 1067 -4.14 13.61 29.29
C VAL A 1067 -3.51 13.24 27.94
N VAL A 1068 -2.38 12.53 27.94
CA VAL A 1068 -1.74 12.02 26.71
C VAL A 1068 -2.67 11.07 25.96
N ALA A 1069 -3.26 10.08 26.62
CA ALA A 1069 -4.19 9.14 26.00
C ALA A 1069 -5.39 9.86 25.34
N PHE A 1070 -5.96 10.88 25.99
CA PHE A 1070 -7.02 11.72 25.43
C PHE A 1070 -6.59 12.46 24.15
N VAL A 1071 -5.40 13.09 24.18
CA VAL A 1071 -4.86 13.82 23.01
C VAL A 1071 -4.56 12.87 21.84
N CYS A 1072 -3.96 11.70 22.10
CA CYS A 1072 -3.60 10.73 21.06
C CYS A 1072 -4.84 10.23 20.29
N GLY A 1073 -5.91 9.86 20.99
CA GLY A 1073 -7.15 9.44 20.33
C GLY A 1073 -7.85 10.58 19.56
N LEU A 1074 -7.75 11.83 20.04
CA LEU A 1074 -8.28 13.01 19.35
C LEU A 1074 -7.52 13.28 18.04
N VAL A 1075 -6.20 13.05 18.02
CA VAL A 1075 -5.38 13.08 16.81
C VAL A 1075 -5.77 11.96 15.85
N HIS A 1076 -5.94 10.72 16.32
CA HIS A 1076 -6.39 9.60 15.49
C HIS A 1076 -7.78 9.86 14.87
N TYR A 1077 -8.74 10.41 15.64
CA TYR A 1077 -10.06 10.80 15.13
C TYR A 1077 -9.98 11.85 13.99
N LYS A 1078 -9.13 12.87 14.14
CA LYS A 1078 -8.84 13.87 13.09
C LYS A 1078 -8.03 13.32 11.90
N SER A 1079 -7.44 12.14 12.02
CA SER A 1079 -6.72 11.44 10.95
C SER A 1079 -7.67 10.53 10.14
N SER A 1080 -8.47 9.71 10.83
CA SER A 1080 -9.39 8.74 10.22
C SER A 1080 -10.45 9.42 9.33
N THR A 1081 -10.93 10.59 9.76
CA THR A 1081 -11.92 11.43 9.02
C THR A 1081 -11.45 11.91 7.64
N LYS A 1082 -10.19 11.70 7.25
CA LYS A 1082 -9.66 12.08 5.92
C LYS A 1082 -9.64 10.95 4.88
N ARG A 1083 -10.09 9.72 5.18
CA ARG A 1083 -9.82 8.55 4.29
C ARG A 1083 -10.98 7.86 3.58
N HIS A 1084 -12.26 8.13 3.89
CA HIS A 1084 -13.39 7.51 3.17
C HIS A 1084 -14.53 8.51 2.84
N PRO A 1085 -14.80 8.81 1.55
CA PRO A 1085 -15.86 9.72 1.13
C PRO A 1085 -17.20 9.00 0.83
N SER A 1086 -17.49 7.87 1.47
CA SER A 1086 -18.56 6.95 1.06
C SER A 1086 -19.49 6.46 2.18
N MET A 1087 -19.54 7.13 3.33
CA MET A 1087 -20.55 6.89 4.37
C MET A 1087 -21.49 8.10 4.49
N GLN A 1088 -22.80 7.86 4.54
CA GLN A 1088 -23.79 8.91 4.77
C GLN A 1088 -23.70 9.38 6.23
N PRO A 1089 -23.60 10.69 6.52
CA PRO A 1089 -23.15 11.18 7.82
C PRO A 1089 -24.24 11.25 8.91
N TRP A 1090 -25.46 10.75 8.67
CA TRP A 1090 -26.57 10.79 9.63
C TRP A 1090 -27.20 9.42 9.88
N ASN A 1091 -26.71 8.75 10.93
CA ASN A 1091 -27.52 7.89 11.78
C ASN A 1091 -26.96 7.98 13.21
N LEU A 1092 -27.81 8.31 14.19
CA LEU A 1092 -27.40 8.66 15.56
C LEU A 1092 -27.10 7.43 16.44
N GLY A 1093 -26.39 6.46 15.87
CA GLY A 1093 -26.11 5.14 16.47
C GLY A 1093 -24.95 4.38 15.80
N GLY A 1094 -24.05 5.08 15.13
CA GLY A 1094 -22.80 4.50 14.59
C GLY A 1094 -21.62 4.72 15.53
N ASP A 1095 -20.89 3.65 15.87
CA ASP A 1095 -19.83 3.62 16.90
C ASP A 1095 -18.77 4.73 16.76
N GLU A 1096 -18.44 5.14 15.52
CA GLU A 1096 -17.43 6.17 15.26
C GLU A 1096 -17.76 7.55 15.86
N THR A 1097 -19.03 7.80 16.21
CA THR A 1097 -19.47 9.08 16.82
C THR A 1097 -19.24 9.15 18.34
N SER A 1098 -18.98 8.02 19.00
CA SER A 1098 -18.95 7.90 20.47
C SER A 1098 -17.54 7.81 21.07
N TRP A 1099 -16.47 7.90 20.26
CA TRP A 1099 -15.08 7.70 20.70
C TRP A 1099 -14.68 8.53 21.94
N TRP A 1100 -15.17 9.77 22.05
CA TRP A 1100 -14.81 10.72 23.11
C TRP A 1100 -15.31 10.33 24.51
N LEU A 1101 -16.39 9.55 24.61
CA LEU A 1101 -17.15 9.34 25.83
C LEU A 1101 -16.36 8.53 26.88
N PHE A 1102 -15.67 7.47 26.45
CA PHE A 1102 -14.81 6.66 27.33
C PHE A 1102 -13.60 7.44 27.87
N PRO A 1103 -12.77 8.12 27.04
CA PRO A 1103 -11.72 9.02 27.51
C PRO A 1103 -12.21 10.10 28.50
N THR A 1104 -13.37 10.72 28.29
CA THR A 1104 -13.91 11.70 29.25
C THR A 1104 -14.26 11.09 30.61
N GLY A 1105 -14.76 9.83 30.63
CA GLY A 1105 -14.99 9.10 31.87
C GLY A 1105 -13.70 8.81 32.64
N LEU A 1106 -12.63 8.41 31.94
CA LEU A 1106 -11.32 8.16 32.56
C LEU A 1106 -10.72 9.44 33.19
N VAL A 1107 -10.85 10.59 32.53
CA VAL A 1107 -10.41 11.89 33.08
C VAL A 1107 -11.18 12.23 34.37
N LEU A 1108 -12.50 12.03 34.40
CA LEU A 1108 -13.30 12.30 35.60
C LEU A 1108 -12.86 11.43 36.80
N CYS A 1109 -12.70 10.11 36.58
CA CYS A 1109 -12.21 9.20 37.61
C CYS A 1109 -10.82 9.58 38.13
N LYS A 1110 -9.93 10.04 37.25
CA LYS A 1110 -8.58 10.50 37.62
C LYS A 1110 -8.58 11.72 38.52
N LEU A 1111 -9.46 12.69 38.27
CA LEU A 1111 -9.57 13.90 39.11
C LEU A 1111 -10.00 13.56 40.54
N ILE A 1112 -10.88 12.57 40.73
CA ILE A 1112 -11.29 12.08 42.04
C ILE A 1112 -10.11 11.35 42.73
N GLN A 1113 -9.45 10.44 42.01
CA GLN A 1113 -8.29 9.70 42.53
C GLN A 1113 -7.15 10.62 42.98
N ALA A 1114 -6.83 11.65 42.22
CA ALA A 1114 -5.74 12.57 42.55
C ALA A 1114 -5.92 13.23 43.93
N ARG A 1115 -7.16 13.55 44.30
CA ARG A 1115 -7.50 14.09 45.63
C ARG A 1115 -7.33 13.09 46.76
N LEU A 1116 -7.66 11.82 46.54
CA LEU A 1116 -7.46 10.76 47.53
C LEU A 1116 -5.97 10.55 47.81
N VAL A 1117 -5.11 10.69 46.78
CA VAL A 1117 -3.64 10.65 46.93
C VAL A 1117 -3.12 11.89 47.67
N ASP A 1118 -3.55 13.10 47.31
CA ASP A 1118 -3.17 14.34 48.02
C ASP A 1118 -3.50 14.27 49.52
N TRP A 1119 -4.69 13.77 49.87
CA TRP A 1119 -5.09 13.56 51.27
C TRP A 1119 -4.19 12.54 51.98
N HIS A 1120 -3.84 11.41 51.35
CA HIS A 1120 -2.89 10.47 51.97
C HIS A 1120 -1.51 11.08 52.21
N VAL A 1121 -1.00 11.83 51.24
CA VAL A 1121 0.29 12.54 51.35
C VAL A 1121 0.25 13.61 52.45
N SER A 1122 -0.91 14.21 52.71
CA SER A 1122 -1.06 15.12 53.86
C SER A 1122 -0.98 14.42 55.22
N ILE A 1123 -1.47 13.18 55.33
CA ILE A 1123 -1.43 12.35 56.54
C ILE A 1123 -0.02 11.78 56.82
N LEU A 1124 0.76 11.44 55.79
CA LEU A 1124 2.09 10.84 55.98
C LEU A 1124 3.17 11.80 56.51
N GLU A 1125 3.12 13.08 56.16
CA GLU A 1125 4.17 14.04 56.57
C GLU A 1125 3.93 14.65 57.97
N ILE A 1126 2.68 14.74 58.42
CA ILE A 1126 2.28 15.52 59.59
C ILE A 1126 1.60 14.58 60.58
N GLN A 1127 2.41 14.04 61.50
CA GLN A 1127 2.00 13.07 62.51
C GLN A 1127 1.31 13.74 63.70
N ASP A 1128 1.85 14.86 64.19
CA ASP A 1128 1.20 15.70 65.19
C ASP A 1128 0.10 16.56 64.51
N ARG A 1129 -1.11 16.49 65.07
CA ARG A 1129 -2.30 17.20 64.59
C ARG A 1129 -2.52 18.55 65.29
N ALA A 1130 -1.91 18.78 66.47
CA ALA A 1130 -2.01 20.04 67.21
C ALA A 1130 -1.39 21.22 66.43
N VAL A 1131 -0.44 20.93 65.53
CA VAL A 1131 0.20 21.87 64.60
C VAL A 1131 -0.79 22.64 63.70
N TYR A 1132 -2.00 22.09 63.46
CA TYR A 1132 -3.08 22.75 62.71
C TYR A 1132 -4.22 23.29 63.59
N SER A 1133 -4.04 23.37 64.91
CA SER A 1133 -4.97 24.06 65.80
C SER A 1133 -5.17 25.53 65.37
N ASN A 1134 -6.38 26.05 65.56
CA ASN A 1134 -6.66 27.48 65.47
C ASN A 1134 -6.49 28.19 66.83
N ASP A 1135 -6.45 27.42 67.92
CA ASP A 1135 -6.26 27.93 69.29
C ASP A 1135 -4.77 27.91 69.63
N PRO A 1136 -4.14 29.07 69.93
CA PRO A 1136 -2.70 29.16 70.16
C PRO A 1136 -2.26 28.44 71.44
N THR A 1137 -3.13 28.33 72.44
CA THR A 1137 -2.86 27.59 73.68
C THR A 1137 -2.67 26.09 73.42
N ILE A 1138 -3.50 25.49 72.56
CA ILE A 1138 -3.39 24.09 72.13
C ILE A 1138 -2.19 23.92 71.18
N PHE A 1139 -1.87 24.94 70.37
CA PHE A 1139 -0.68 24.89 69.51
C PHE A 1139 0.63 24.83 70.31
N TRP A 1140 0.71 25.49 71.48
CA TRP A 1140 1.93 25.55 72.32
C TRP A 1140 2.02 24.47 73.42
N GLN A 1141 1.02 23.59 73.57
CA GLN A 1141 1.00 22.44 74.50
C GLN A 1141 1.71 21.20 73.93
#